data_AF-A0A504WYR4-F1
#
_entry.id   AF-A0A504WYR4-F1
#
_cell.length_a   1.000
_cell.length_b   1.000
_cell.length_c   1.000
_cell.angle_alpha   90.00
_cell.angle_beta   90.00
_cell.angle_gamma   90.00
#
_symmetry.space_group_name_H-M   'P 1'
#
loop_
_entity.id
_entity.type
_entity.pdbx_description
1 polymer ?
#
loop_
_entity_poly.entity_id
_entity_poly.type
_entity_poly.pdbx_seq_one_letter_code
_entity_poly.pdbx_strand_id
1 'polypeptide(L)'
;MQTNEEVVIYRLATGPQKPVSEHKRFAILVLGSFGCIVCSFSYAWNLISGTMQQRYDLSQRDLSTIVTVGLVVQFGVLPYAFLYDFLGPIPISVIGTVYFPLGTLLLALCFMGKIEGSVVRLSVFNAMMACGCAMFDLVCCITVLSHFPTNRGPVTALLKTFTGLGSAIVACLYAGYFDSDAEKHFFFLFSLGIVVGVLCIVFMRLPPYHLTQYAERKLSDEVKERRLVTKAQYLRQEAPLRRFALGLLILVALIVFVTTQSALVSYLKLGKAPKLAFAIVSTILVLLYTFVMAPLPFLNSSYIPVLHPVRTRQLQAVGERSEALQEGRRAEATVTSSIEDSNEKDSSEGVQGLKAAECTPGHAMASEPTAAAAKGSLEMELDYVAPQYQGSFIRNLTTLELWALWWTSFATTGVTFVINFNSSFIFVALQSAPVSDSLRTMLTVLNGVGSAVGRLLMSFFEVWSQKRKAEDRVPITMGVFFSSSCVITSIVLFLVLPAAALPLPHIIAAIGSGFYNGVAILVTRTIFAKDPAKHYHFCLSAPMISAVVLNRFLYGEWYTAQAEKQARADRMCYGKKCVLMPLLVMLGVGFSALITDVVLNLRYRSYCQRALAERARLRERDELVQKMRVIAGSGATDGSDTDKAVDWEMKQLCQADEPSDLERAVEDDSSTECNVLKLDVTNQRPISEARRYGLLTLASFAMICASTSYAFNLFSGSLRDKYNFDSRQMSTINTVGMVFAYFLLPYGTIYDYLGPLPVYILACVLASLGLLLMGLTFQGVIAGSVVRFCVFNALLSLGSQLFDLATVVTMLSIFPTRRGWVVALLKTLMGLGSAIIGSMRTGFFLNTPANYFYFLVGMVLVTGLCCIAVMRLPSYHLTGYQQSRLSDEQKAVRGARVAAYLTQEPPIALAAFTKVAKTQHGLLAFAIVAVVITSCFLLMLVPCPWLDRLTTKGPRDDESAESGEVLTDIDYIAPQYQTTFLQSCCTVSLWCILWTMFCGVGAEFVIIFNASPIFSALTETPKLDTTVSALLTVLNGAGSALGRLAMSVFEHYTQKRKAEDRMPITVAFFVPTTLIILSMTLFLVLPGRSLLAAFALASLGNGFCASITILVLRTMYAKDPAKHYNFGFNALWIAAILLNRLLYGEWIASRADRQGQKVCVGRECVMMPLLVMIGMNLTALLSDVYLHISYSRFSRRVLAERRRLREGVAAAGSSEPIYPEKEVARGERVYAHGSGSSVGDSLDAQQQRKPRG
;
A
#
# COMPACT_ATOMS: atom_id res chain seq x y z
N MET A 1 -21.67 21.93 20.86
CA MET A 1 -21.46 21.20 19.58
C MET A 1 -21.75 19.70 19.69
N GLN A 2 -22.51 19.25 20.69
CA GLN A 2 -23.01 17.86 20.77
C GLN A 2 -24.23 17.68 19.84
N THR A 3 -24.56 16.44 19.51
CA THR A 3 -25.77 16.08 18.75
C THR A 3 -26.83 15.50 19.69
N ASN A 4 -28.08 15.93 19.55
CA ASN A 4 -29.21 15.40 20.33
C ASN A 4 -29.82 14.14 19.68
N GLU A 5 -29.07 13.43 18.84
CA GLU A 5 -29.56 12.20 18.22
C GLU A 5 -29.54 11.01 19.18
N GLU A 6 -30.48 10.10 18.98
CA GLU A 6 -30.66 8.89 19.75
C GLU A 6 -29.69 7.80 19.27
N VAL A 7 -29.19 6.98 20.21
CA VAL A 7 -28.27 5.88 19.92
C VAL A 7 -29.06 4.58 20.01
N VAL A 8 -29.17 3.86 18.89
CA VAL A 8 -29.83 2.55 18.82
C VAL A 8 -28.80 1.50 18.43
N ILE A 9 -28.75 0.39 19.16
CA ILE A 9 -27.80 -0.71 18.95
C ILE A 9 -28.59 -2.02 18.80
N TYR A 10 -28.40 -2.72 17.67
CA TYR A 10 -29.08 -3.97 17.36
C TYR A 10 -28.23 -5.19 17.77
N ARG A 11 -28.82 -6.11 18.55
CA ARG A 11 -28.29 -7.46 18.81
C ARG A 11 -28.43 -8.32 17.55
N LEU A 12 -27.43 -9.14 17.23
CA LEU A 12 -27.51 -10.06 16.10
C LEU A 12 -28.22 -11.37 16.48
N ALA A 13 -29.00 -11.93 15.55
CA ALA A 13 -29.71 -13.19 15.74
C ALA A 13 -28.74 -14.37 15.92
N THR A 14 -28.93 -15.17 16.96
CA THR A 14 -28.13 -16.35 17.30
C THR A 14 -28.84 -17.62 16.84
N GLY A 15 -28.30 -18.29 15.83
CA GLY A 15 -28.85 -19.53 15.27
C GLY A 15 -28.23 -19.89 13.91
N PRO A 16 -28.36 -21.14 13.45
CA PRO A 16 -27.82 -21.58 12.17
C PRO A 16 -28.55 -20.92 10.98
N GLN A 17 -27.79 -20.47 9.98
CA GLN A 17 -28.32 -19.84 8.76
C GLN A 17 -27.66 -20.43 7.52
N LYS A 18 -28.37 -20.40 6.38
CA LYS A 18 -27.83 -20.91 5.10
C LYS A 18 -26.72 -19.98 4.58
N PRO A 19 -25.54 -20.50 4.16
CA PRO A 19 -24.43 -19.68 3.71
C PRO A 19 -24.73 -18.94 2.40
N VAL A 20 -24.14 -17.76 2.25
CA VAL A 20 -24.24 -16.92 1.05
C VAL A 20 -23.40 -17.53 -0.08
N SER A 21 -23.91 -17.55 -1.31
CA SER A 21 -23.14 -18.02 -2.47
C SER A 21 -22.13 -16.96 -2.93
N GLU A 22 -20.84 -17.25 -2.77
CA GLU A 22 -19.78 -16.35 -3.22
C GLU A 22 -19.74 -16.15 -4.73
N HIS A 23 -20.02 -17.18 -5.54
CA HIS A 23 -20.04 -17.01 -6.99
C HIS A 23 -21.17 -16.05 -7.44
N LYS A 24 -22.35 -16.10 -6.80
CA LYS A 24 -23.46 -15.15 -7.07
C LYS A 24 -23.13 -13.75 -6.52
N ARG A 25 -22.58 -13.67 -5.31
CA ARG A 25 -22.16 -12.41 -4.67
C ARG A 25 -21.09 -11.67 -5.50
N PHE A 26 -20.12 -12.38 -6.06
CA PHE A 26 -19.09 -11.79 -6.94
C PHE A 26 -19.54 -11.59 -8.39
N ALA A 27 -20.50 -12.36 -8.91
CA ALA A 27 -21.10 -12.07 -10.23
C ALA A 27 -21.83 -10.71 -10.24
N ILE A 28 -22.56 -10.41 -9.17
CA ILE A 28 -23.21 -9.09 -8.97
C ILE A 28 -22.16 -7.98 -8.90
N LEU A 29 -21.02 -8.18 -8.23
CA LEU A 29 -19.90 -7.24 -8.23
C LEU A 29 -19.32 -7.02 -9.64
N VAL A 30 -19.06 -8.10 -10.39
CA VAL A 30 -18.46 -8.02 -11.74
C VAL A 30 -19.39 -7.30 -12.72
N LEU A 31 -20.67 -7.65 -12.75
CA LEU A 31 -21.69 -6.93 -13.53
C LEU A 31 -21.79 -5.46 -13.11
N GLY A 32 -21.74 -5.19 -11.79
CA GLY A 32 -21.67 -3.85 -11.25
C GLY A 32 -20.52 -3.03 -11.83
N SER A 33 -19.32 -3.63 -11.91
CA SER A 33 -18.13 -3.00 -12.48
C SER A 33 -18.29 -2.68 -13.96
N PHE A 34 -18.94 -3.53 -14.76
CA PHE A 34 -19.27 -3.21 -16.16
C PHE A 34 -20.25 -2.01 -16.25
N GLY A 35 -21.25 -1.93 -15.38
CA GLY A 35 -22.10 -0.73 -15.29
C GLY A 35 -21.33 0.53 -14.86
N CYS A 36 -20.32 0.39 -14.00
CA CYS A 36 -19.40 1.49 -13.68
C CYS A 36 -18.54 1.91 -14.89
N ILE A 37 -18.13 0.99 -15.77
CA ILE A 37 -17.51 1.34 -17.06
C ILE A 37 -18.51 2.14 -17.90
N VAL A 38 -19.78 1.72 -18.01
CA VAL A 38 -20.79 2.49 -18.77
C VAL A 38 -21.04 3.89 -18.19
N CYS A 39 -21.07 4.03 -16.87
CA CYS A 39 -21.14 5.34 -16.22
C CYS A 39 -19.91 6.24 -16.52
N SER A 40 -18.73 5.65 -16.81
CA SER A 40 -17.50 6.43 -17.01
C SER A 40 -17.54 7.35 -18.25
N PHE A 41 -18.42 7.08 -19.21
CA PHE A 41 -18.38 7.69 -20.53
C PHE A 41 -18.68 9.19 -20.52
N SER A 42 -19.48 9.70 -19.57
CA SER A 42 -19.68 11.16 -19.48
C SER A 42 -18.38 11.91 -19.14
N TYR A 43 -17.44 11.27 -18.42
CA TYR A 43 -16.10 11.83 -18.14
C TYR A 43 -15.13 11.76 -19.34
N ALA A 44 -15.54 11.18 -20.47
CA ALA A 44 -14.75 11.10 -21.71
C ALA A 44 -14.97 12.30 -22.67
N TRP A 45 -15.73 13.32 -22.24
CA TRP A 45 -16.09 14.54 -23.01
C TRP A 45 -14.94 15.16 -23.84
N ASN A 46 -13.71 15.19 -23.32
CA ASN A 46 -12.55 15.78 -24.01
C ASN A 46 -12.11 15.04 -25.29
N LEU A 47 -12.54 13.78 -25.49
CA LEU A 47 -12.28 13.01 -26.71
C LEU A 47 -13.12 13.50 -27.91
N ILE A 48 -14.32 14.00 -27.63
CA ILE A 48 -15.32 14.39 -28.65
C ILE A 48 -15.51 15.90 -28.76
N SER A 49 -15.19 16.67 -27.72
CA SER A 49 -15.50 18.10 -27.67
C SER A 49 -14.77 18.92 -28.74
N GLY A 50 -13.56 18.52 -29.15
CA GLY A 50 -12.84 19.14 -30.27
C GLY A 50 -13.50 18.88 -31.62
N THR A 51 -13.84 17.62 -31.91
CA THR A 51 -14.56 17.22 -33.14
C THR A 51 -15.95 17.87 -33.21
N MET A 52 -16.65 17.98 -32.08
CA MET A 52 -17.94 18.67 -31.96
C MET A 52 -17.80 20.18 -32.19
N GLN A 53 -16.72 20.80 -31.68
CA GLN A 53 -16.40 22.21 -31.92
C GLN A 53 -16.24 22.50 -33.41
N GLN A 54 -15.41 21.73 -34.10
CA GLN A 54 -15.08 21.91 -35.50
C GLN A 54 -16.25 21.60 -36.45
N ARG A 55 -17.06 20.57 -36.13
CA ARG A 55 -18.16 20.12 -37.01
C ARG A 55 -19.37 21.04 -37.01
N TYR A 56 -19.63 21.77 -35.92
CA TYR A 56 -20.82 22.63 -35.77
C TYR A 56 -20.48 24.08 -35.40
N ASP A 57 -19.24 24.53 -35.63
CA ASP A 57 -18.73 25.89 -35.35
C ASP A 57 -19.05 26.41 -33.93
N LEU A 58 -18.92 25.54 -32.92
CA LEU A 58 -19.37 25.86 -31.56
C LEU A 58 -18.37 26.77 -30.81
N SER A 59 -18.90 27.73 -30.05
CA SER A 59 -18.10 28.50 -29.09
C SER A 59 -17.84 27.71 -27.80
N GLN A 60 -16.95 28.22 -26.94
CA GLN A 60 -16.74 27.64 -25.61
C GLN A 60 -18.02 27.75 -24.75
N ARG A 61 -18.81 28.82 -24.89
CA ARG A 61 -20.13 28.99 -24.27
C ARG A 61 -21.10 27.87 -24.65
N ASP A 62 -21.10 27.45 -25.91
CA ASP A 62 -21.99 26.38 -26.41
C ASP A 62 -21.58 25.01 -25.88
N LEU A 63 -20.29 24.68 -25.96
CA LEU A 63 -19.74 23.44 -25.39
C LEU A 63 -19.91 23.38 -23.87
N SER A 64 -19.73 24.51 -23.17
CA SER A 64 -20.02 24.66 -21.74
C SER A 64 -21.51 24.45 -21.44
N THR A 65 -22.40 24.89 -22.33
CA THR A 65 -23.86 24.64 -22.22
C THR A 65 -24.17 23.16 -22.39
N ILE A 66 -23.72 22.53 -23.48
CA ILE A 66 -23.98 21.10 -23.77
C ILE A 66 -23.49 20.19 -22.64
N VAL A 67 -22.26 20.43 -22.14
CA VAL A 67 -21.73 19.62 -21.04
C VAL A 67 -22.43 19.92 -19.71
N THR A 68 -22.79 21.18 -19.43
CA THR A 68 -23.51 21.52 -18.18
C THR A 68 -24.91 20.95 -18.15
N VAL A 69 -25.68 21.01 -19.24
CA VAL A 69 -27.01 20.38 -19.31
C VAL A 69 -26.90 18.87 -19.12
N GLY A 70 -25.86 18.24 -19.70
CA GLY A 70 -25.52 16.84 -19.42
C GLY A 70 -25.26 16.55 -17.95
N LEU A 71 -24.39 17.33 -17.30
CA LEU A 71 -24.06 17.20 -15.87
C LEU A 71 -25.26 17.45 -14.95
N VAL A 72 -26.08 18.46 -15.26
CA VAL A 72 -27.29 18.78 -14.48
C VAL A 72 -28.24 17.58 -14.45
N VAL A 73 -28.52 16.97 -15.60
CA VAL A 73 -29.42 15.80 -15.67
C VAL A 73 -28.74 14.52 -15.15
N GLN A 74 -27.42 14.38 -15.27
CA GLN A 74 -26.66 13.29 -14.65
C GLN A 74 -26.72 13.31 -13.11
N PHE A 75 -26.66 14.49 -12.50
CA PHE A 75 -26.55 14.62 -11.04
C PHE A 75 -27.88 15.00 -10.35
N GLY A 76 -28.87 15.50 -11.09
CA GLY A 76 -30.25 15.76 -10.64
C GLY A 76 -31.11 14.50 -10.41
N VAL A 77 -30.51 13.38 -10.05
CA VAL A 77 -31.12 12.04 -10.08
C VAL A 77 -31.81 11.60 -8.77
N LEU A 78 -32.01 12.53 -7.83
CA LEU A 78 -32.70 12.25 -6.56
C LEU A 78 -34.09 11.58 -6.71
N PRO A 79 -34.96 11.94 -7.69
CA PRO A 79 -36.24 11.24 -7.89
C PRO A 79 -36.08 9.74 -8.17
N TYR A 80 -35.04 9.35 -8.93
CA TYR A 80 -34.74 7.95 -9.22
C TYR A 80 -34.22 7.20 -7.98
N ALA A 81 -33.63 7.89 -7.01
CA ALA A 81 -33.26 7.32 -5.71
C ALA A 81 -34.48 7.05 -4.81
N PHE A 82 -35.52 7.89 -4.88
CA PHE A 82 -36.82 7.57 -4.25
C PHE A 82 -37.46 6.33 -4.90
N LEU A 83 -37.44 6.25 -6.23
CA LEU A 83 -37.94 5.09 -6.98
C LEU A 83 -37.14 3.81 -6.66
N TYR A 84 -35.82 3.92 -6.49
CA TYR A 84 -34.94 2.82 -6.07
C TYR A 84 -35.27 2.32 -4.65
N ASP A 85 -35.37 3.20 -3.66
CA ASP A 85 -35.68 2.77 -2.28
C ASP A 85 -37.12 2.22 -2.15
N PHE A 86 -38.03 2.56 -3.10
CA PHE A 86 -39.40 2.03 -3.14
C PHE A 86 -39.51 0.66 -3.86
N LEU A 87 -38.99 0.53 -5.08
CA LEU A 87 -39.14 -0.67 -5.95
C LEU A 87 -37.86 -1.50 -6.15
N GLY A 88 -36.70 -1.01 -5.70
CA GLY A 88 -35.40 -1.65 -5.90
C GLY A 88 -34.77 -1.32 -7.26
N PRO A 89 -33.73 -2.09 -7.68
CA PRO A 89 -32.91 -1.75 -8.84
C PRO A 89 -33.60 -1.88 -10.21
N ILE A 90 -34.63 -2.72 -10.35
CA ILE A 90 -35.14 -3.14 -11.67
C ILE A 90 -35.66 -1.96 -12.52
N PRO A 91 -36.54 -1.07 -12.03
CA PRO A 91 -37.03 0.06 -12.85
C PRO A 91 -35.89 1.01 -13.25
N ILE A 92 -34.90 1.18 -12.38
CA ILE A 92 -33.75 2.05 -12.65
C ILE A 92 -32.84 1.43 -13.71
N SER A 93 -32.66 0.09 -13.69
CA SER A 93 -31.98 -0.65 -14.77
C SER A 93 -32.69 -0.44 -16.11
N VAL A 94 -34.03 -0.50 -16.14
CA VAL A 94 -34.82 -0.26 -17.36
C VAL A 94 -34.62 1.17 -17.88
N ILE A 95 -34.76 2.18 -17.02
CA ILE A 95 -34.56 3.60 -17.39
C ILE A 95 -33.14 3.81 -17.93
N GLY A 96 -32.11 3.27 -17.27
CA GLY A 96 -30.72 3.33 -17.75
C GLY A 96 -30.52 2.65 -19.11
N THR A 97 -31.14 1.48 -19.32
CA THR A 97 -31.06 0.71 -20.57
C THR A 97 -31.80 1.39 -21.74
N VAL A 98 -32.73 2.31 -21.48
CA VAL A 98 -33.36 3.13 -22.52
C VAL A 98 -32.59 4.44 -22.74
N TYR A 99 -32.35 5.21 -21.67
CA TYR A 99 -31.84 6.58 -21.78
C TYR A 99 -30.39 6.63 -22.26
N PHE A 100 -29.53 5.72 -21.78
CA PHE A 100 -28.13 5.72 -22.17
C PHE A 100 -27.94 5.35 -23.66
N PRO A 101 -28.49 4.22 -24.18
CA PRO A 101 -28.39 3.90 -25.60
C PRO A 101 -29.08 4.94 -26.48
N LEU A 102 -30.26 5.44 -26.11
CA LEU A 102 -30.95 6.45 -26.92
C LEU A 102 -30.15 7.76 -27.05
N GLY A 103 -29.54 8.25 -25.96
CA GLY A 103 -28.66 9.42 -26.02
C GLY A 103 -27.43 9.20 -26.91
N THR A 104 -26.77 8.04 -26.79
CA THR A 104 -25.61 7.71 -27.65
C THR A 104 -25.98 7.52 -29.12
N LEU A 105 -27.11 6.88 -29.42
CA LEU A 105 -27.61 6.72 -30.79
C LEU A 105 -27.91 8.08 -31.43
N LEU A 106 -28.59 8.98 -30.72
CA LEU A 106 -28.90 10.31 -31.25
C LEU A 106 -27.64 11.16 -31.46
N LEU A 107 -26.62 11.01 -30.61
CA LEU A 107 -25.29 11.61 -30.86
C LEU A 107 -24.58 10.99 -32.07
N ALA A 108 -24.63 9.67 -32.26
CA ALA A 108 -24.10 9.01 -33.46
C ALA A 108 -24.76 9.54 -34.73
N LEU A 109 -26.09 9.65 -34.76
CA LEU A 109 -26.86 10.16 -35.89
C LEU A 109 -26.54 11.63 -36.23
N CYS A 110 -26.13 12.45 -35.25
CA CYS A 110 -25.56 13.78 -35.51
C CYS A 110 -24.19 13.71 -36.20
N PHE A 111 -23.25 12.91 -35.69
CA PHE A 111 -21.94 12.75 -36.31
C PHE A 111 -22.01 12.08 -37.69
N MET A 112 -23.02 11.25 -37.94
CA MET A 112 -23.36 10.68 -39.25
C MET A 112 -24.11 11.67 -40.18
N GLY A 113 -24.47 12.86 -39.69
CA GLY A 113 -25.16 13.89 -40.46
C GLY A 113 -26.61 13.57 -40.84
N LYS A 114 -27.25 12.61 -40.16
CA LYS A 114 -28.69 12.30 -40.33
C LYS A 114 -29.58 13.17 -39.43
N ILE A 115 -29.02 13.69 -38.34
CA ILE A 115 -29.64 14.73 -37.53
C ILE A 115 -28.70 15.94 -37.56
N GLU A 116 -29.22 17.12 -37.88
CA GLU A 116 -28.46 18.37 -37.81
C GLU A 116 -28.12 18.68 -36.34
N GLY A 117 -26.84 18.87 -36.03
CA GLY A 117 -26.38 19.18 -34.68
C GLY A 117 -26.55 20.65 -34.33
N SER A 118 -27.42 20.96 -33.36
CA SER A 118 -27.56 22.29 -32.75
C SER A 118 -27.29 22.23 -31.25
N VAL A 119 -26.94 23.36 -30.63
CA VAL A 119 -26.62 23.43 -29.18
C VAL A 119 -27.73 22.80 -28.33
N VAL A 120 -29.00 23.04 -28.68
CA VAL A 120 -30.17 22.47 -27.98
C VAL A 120 -30.25 20.95 -28.18
N ARG A 121 -30.19 20.46 -29.42
CA ARG A 121 -30.28 19.01 -29.72
C ARG A 121 -29.13 18.24 -29.07
N LEU A 122 -27.89 18.74 -29.19
CA LEU A 122 -26.70 18.16 -28.58
C LEU A 122 -26.79 18.17 -27.04
N SER A 123 -27.33 19.24 -26.43
CA SER A 123 -27.58 19.30 -24.99
C SER A 123 -28.57 18.23 -24.53
N VAL A 124 -29.68 18.04 -25.25
CA VAL A 124 -30.69 17.02 -24.93
C VAL A 124 -30.11 15.60 -25.07
N PHE A 125 -29.44 15.29 -26.18
CA PHE A 125 -28.91 13.95 -26.43
C PHE A 125 -27.77 13.59 -25.43
N ASN A 126 -26.91 14.56 -25.11
CA ASN A 126 -25.91 14.42 -24.05
C ASN A 126 -26.55 14.22 -22.67
N ALA A 127 -27.63 14.93 -22.35
CA ALA A 127 -28.37 14.75 -21.10
C ALA A 127 -29.05 13.38 -20.99
N MET A 128 -29.60 12.83 -22.06
CA MET A 128 -30.16 11.46 -22.07
C MET A 128 -29.07 10.42 -21.79
N MET A 129 -27.93 10.52 -22.48
CA MET A 129 -26.76 9.68 -22.23
C MET A 129 -26.29 9.78 -20.77
N ALA A 130 -26.05 11.01 -20.28
CA ALA A 130 -25.47 11.25 -18.97
C ALA A 130 -26.44 10.90 -17.82
N CYS A 131 -27.75 11.05 -18.01
CA CYS A 131 -28.78 10.53 -17.11
C CYS A 131 -28.68 9.01 -16.97
N GLY A 132 -28.60 8.30 -18.10
CA GLY A 132 -28.45 6.85 -18.12
C GLY A 132 -27.14 6.38 -17.49
N CYS A 133 -26.02 7.10 -17.66
CA CYS A 133 -24.78 6.86 -16.90
C CYS A 133 -25.01 6.86 -15.38
N ALA A 134 -25.77 7.82 -14.84
CA ALA A 134 -26.10 7.86 -13.42
C ALA A 134 -27.10 6.77 -12.98
N MET A 135 -27.99 6.30 -13.87
CA MET A 135 -28.85 5.15 -13.58
C MET A 135 -28.01 3.88 -13.37
N PHE A 136 -27.01 3.66 -14.23
CA PHE A 136 -26.04 2.57 -14.04
C PHE A 136 -25.25 2.72 -12.73
N ASP A 137 -24.79 3.93 -12.39
CA ASP A 137 -24.06 4.15 -11.14
C ASP A 137 -24.90 3.84 -9.88
N LEU A 138 -26.16 4.31 -9.84
CA LEU A 138 -27.13 4.02 -8.78
C LEU A 138 -27.38 2.52 -8.65
N VAL A 139 -27.81 1.87 -9.75
CA VAL A 139 -28.10 0.43 -9.76
C VAL A 139 -26.88 -0.38 -9.29
N CYS A 140 -25.72 -0.14 -9.88
CA CYS A 140 -24.52 -0.92 -9.60
C CYS A 140 -24.02 -0.66 -8.18
N CYS A 141 -23.80 0.59 -7.80
CA CYS A 141 -23.11 0.89 -6.57
C CYS A 141 -24.00 0.67 -5.33
N ILE A 142 -25.29 1.01 -5.39
CA ILE A 142 -26.20 0.80 -4.24
C ILE A 142 -26.58 -0.68 -4.09
N THR A 143 -26.76 -1.43 -5.19
CA THR A 143 -27.03 -2.89 -5.09
C THR A 143 -25.81 -3.65 -4.58
N VAL A 144 -24.63 -3.49 -5.21
CA VAL A 144 -23.44 -4.30 -4.89
C VAL A 144 -22.99 -4.06 -3.45
N LEU A 145 -22.91 -2.81 -2.98
CA LEU A 145 -22.54 -2.51 -1.58
C LEU A 145 -23.50 -3.12 -0.55
N SER A 146 -24.74 -3.45 -0.95
CA SER A 146 -25.68 -4.16 -0.07
C SER A 146 -25.31 -5.64 0.11
N HIS A 147 -24.65 -6.30 -0.84
CA HIS A 147 -24.22 -7.71 -0.69
C HIS A 147 -22.93 -7.89 0.14
N PHE A 148 -22.24 -6.79 0.45
CA PHE A 148 -20.96 -6.78 1.17
C PHE A 148 -20.94 -5.74 2.30
N PRO A 149 -21.82 -5.87 3.32
CA PRO A 149 -21.97 -4.85 4.37
C PRO A 149 -20.71 -4.60 5.20
N THR A 150 -19.81 -5.59 5.32
CA THR A 150 -18.51 -5.49 5.99
C THR A 150 -17.36 -5.16 5.03
N ASN A 151 -17.37 -5.70 3.81
CA ASN A 151 -16.32 -5.50 2.80
C ASN A 151 -16.57 -4.29 1.86
N ARG A 152 -17.16 -3.20 2.38
CA ARG A 152 -17.49 -1.98 1.60
C ARG A 152 -16.27 -1.34 0.92
N GLY A 153 -15.14 -1.28 1.63
CA GLY A 153 -13.87 -0.75 1.11
C GLY A 153 -13.35 -1.54 -0.10
N PRO A 154 -13.05 -2.85 0.01
CA PRO A 154 -12.57 -3.66 -1.12
C PRO A 154 -13.56 -3.72 -2.30
N VAL A 155 -14.86 -3.70 -2.02
CA VAL A 155 -15.89 -3.58 -3.07
C VAL A 155 -15.79 -2.24 -3.78
N THR A 156 -15.71 -1.12 -3.06
CA THR A 156 -15.55 0.21 -3.67
C THR A 156 -14.25 0.31 -4.48
N ALA A 157 -13.17 -0.32 -3.98
CA ALA A 157 -11.88 -0.40 -4.66
C ALA A 157 -11.98 -1.10 -6.03
N LEU A 158 -12.79 -2.14 -6.15
CA LEU A 158 -12.99 -2.83 -7.43
C LEU A 158 -14.08 -2.17 -8.29
N LEU A 159 -15.18 -1.76 -7.68
CA LEU A 159 -16.40 -1.30 -8.36
C LEU A 159 -16.31 0.14 -8.85
N LYS A 160 -16.16 1.11 -7.94
CA LYS A 160 -16.16 2.54 -8.27
C LYS A 160 -14.90 2.93 -9.04
N THR A 161 -13.79 2.21 -8.89
CA THR A 161 -12.55 2.51 -9.64
C THR A 161 -12.76 2.38 -11.15
N PHE A 162 -13.63 1.48 -11.63
CA PHE A 162 -13.98 1.41 -13.06
C PHE A 162 -14.74 2.64 -13.58
N THR A 163 -15.47 3.40 -12.75
CA THR A 163 -16.05 4.69 -13.20
C THR A 163 -14.99 5.75 -13.44
N GLY A 164 -13.85 5.69 -12.72
CA GLY A 164 -12.70 6.55 -12.97
C GLY A 164 -11.90 6.04 -14.16
N LEU A 165 -11.41 4.81 -14.06
CA LEU A 165 -10.54 4.17 -15.05
C LEU A 165 -11.20 3.98 -16.43
N GLY A 166 -12.54 3.85 -16.46
CA GLY A 166 -13.30 3.60 -17.67
C GLY A 166 -13.10 4.65 -18.75
N SER A 167 -13.00 5.95 -18.41
CA SER A 167 -12.73 6.99 -19.42
C SER A 167 -11.33 6.86 -20.04
N ALA A 168 -10.36 6.31 -19.31
CA ALA A 168 -9.02 6.01 -19.82
C ALA A 168 -8.97 4.72 -20.68
N ILE A 169 -9.74 3.70 -20.31
CA ILE A 169 -9.97 2.51 -21.15
C ILE A 169 -10.62 2.94 -22.47
N VAL A 170 -11.68 3.74 -22.38
CA VAL A 170 -12.47 4.25 -23.49
C VAL A 170 -11.64 5.14 -24.42
N ALA A 171 -10.75 5.98 -23.88
CA ALA A 171 -9.79 6.73 -24.67
C ALA A 171 -8.83 5.83 -25.48
N CYS A 172 -8.42 4.68 -24.92
CA CYS A 172 -7.62 3.68 -25.65
C CYS A 172 -8.45 3.01 -26.77
N LEU A 173 -9.69 2.62 -26.50
CA LEU A 173 -10.58 2.02 -27.51
C LEU A 173 -10.92 3.02 -28.64
N TYR A 174 -11.15 4.29 -28.30
CA TYR A 174 -11.40 5.39 -29.24
C TYR A 174 -10.23 5.58 -30.21
N ALA A 175 -9.01 5.66 -29.68
CA ALA A 175 -7.82 5.80 -30.48
C ALA A 175 -7.49 4.53 -31.30
N GLY A 176 -7.78 3.34 -30.79
CA GLY A 176 -7.34 2.07 -31.37
C GLY A 176 -8.31 1.36 -32.32
N TYR A 177 -9.60 1.24 -31.94
CA TYR A 177 -10.62 0.60 -32.79
C TYR A 177 -11.31 1.57 -33.74
N PHE A 178 -11.44 2.84 -33.34
CA PHE A 178 -12.21 3.84 -34.09
C PHE A 178 -11.32 4.92 -34.72
N ASP A 179 -10.01 4.93 -34.46
CA ASP A 179 -9.03 5.92 -34.95
C ASP A 179 -9.50 7.38 -34.74
N SER A 180 -10.11 7.65 -33.58
CA SER A 180 -10.75 8.92 -33.20
C SER A 180 -12.00 9.32 -34.01
N ASP A 181 -12.69 8.35 -34.62
CA ASP A 181 -14.00 8.54 -35.25
C ASP A 181 -15.13 8.56 -34.20
N ALA A 182 -15.75 9.73 -34.02
CA ALA A 182 -16.83 9.95 -33.06
C ALA A 182 -18.13 9.18 -33.39
N GLU A 183 -18.45 8.95 -34.67
CA GLU A 183 -19.67 8.25 -35.09
C GLU A 183 -19.60 6.78 -34.69
N LYS A 184 -18.54 6.09 -35.12
CA LYS A 184 -18.30 4.66 -34.83
C LYS A 184 -18.18 4.44 -33.32
N HIS A 185 -17.56 5.41 -32.63
CA HIS A 185 -17.45 5.40 -31.18
C HIS A 185 -18.83 5.36 -30.48
N PHE A 186 -19.76 6.24 -30.86
CA PHE A 186 -21.09 6.27 -30.25
C PHE A 186 -21.93 5.02 -30.55
N PHE A 187 -21.81 4.41 -31.73
CA PHE A 187 -22.45 3.11 -32.01
C PHE A 187 -21.89 1.95 -31.16
N PHE A 188 -20.59 1.96 -30.86
CA PHE A 188 -20.01 1.03 -29.89
C PHE A 188 -20.54 1.26 -28.47
N LEU A 189 -20.62 2.53 -28.03
CA LEU A 189 -21.18 2.87 -26.72
C LEU A 189 -22.65 2.40 -26.60
N PHE A 190 -23.49 2.71 -27.59
CA PHE A 190 -24.88 2.24 -27.71
C PHE A 190 -25.00 0.73 -27.48
N SER A 191 -24.21 -0.05 -28.22
CA SER A 191 -24.23 -1.51 -28.17
C SER A 191 -23.84 -2.06 -26.80
N LEU A 192 -22.76 -1.53 -26.21
CA LEU A 192 -22.28 -1.91 -24.88
C LEU A 192 -23.28 -1.52 -23.78
N GLY A 193 -23.94 -0.38 -23.91
CA GLY A 193 -25.00 0.09 -23.02
C GLY A 193 -26.21 -0.84 -22.97
N ILE A 194 -26.67 -1.34 -24.13
CA ILE A 194 -27.77 -2.31 -24.20
C ILE A 194 -27.37 -3.62 -23.51
N VAL A 195 -26.20 -4.18 -23.84
CA VAL A 195 -25.74 -5.47 -23.30
C VAL A 195 -25.63 -5.41 -21.77
N VAL A 196 -24.95 -4.40 -21.22
CA VAL A 196 -24.82 -4.24 -19.77
C VAL A 196 -26.17 -3.92 -19.12
N GLY A 197 -27.01 -3.12 -19.78
CA GLY A 197 -28.36 -2.78 -19.33
C GLY A 197 -29.28 -4.00 -19.16
N VAL A 198 -29.38 -4.84 -20.19
CA VAL A 198 -30.17 -6.09 -20.15
C VAL A 198 -29.64 -7.03 -19.06
N LEU A 199 -28.33 -7.19 -18.93
CA LEU A 199 -27.74 -7.98 -17.84
C LEU A 199 -28.08 -7.39 -16.47
N CYS A 200 -28.09 -6.07 -16.30
CA CYS A 200 -28.54 -5.41 -15.09
C CYS A 200 -30.04 -5.65 -14.80
N ILE A 201 -30.91 -5.60 -15.80
CA ILE A 201 -32.35 -5.91 -15.67
C ILE A 201 -32.54 -7.36 -15.19
N VAL A 202 -31.77 -8.32 -15.73
CA VAL A 202 -31.90 -9.75 -15.37
C VAL A 202 -31.30 -10.06 -13.99
N PHE A 203 -30.07 -9.62 -13.70
CA PHE A 203 -29.30 -10.16 -12.57
C PHE A 203 -29.16 -9.23 -11.36
N MET A 204 -29.38 -7.91 -11.48
CA MET A 204 -29.19 -6.99 -10.35
C MET A 204 -30.38 -7.06 -9.40
N ARG A 205 -30.17 -7.67 -8.23
CA ARG A 205 -31.18 -7.88 -7.19
C ARG A 205 -30.60 -7.54 -5.81
N LEU A 206 -31.41 -6.98 -4.93
CA LEU A 206 -31.04 -6.72 -3.53
C LEU A 206 -30.86 -8.04 -2.75
N PRO A 207 -30.01 -8.08 -1.70
CA PRO A 207 -29.94 -9.22 -0.79
C PRO A 207 -31.24 -9.35 0.03
N PRO A 208 -31.60 -10.55 0.51
CA PRO A 208 -32.92 -10.79 1.13
C PRO A 208 -33.27 -9.87 2.31
N TYR A 209 -32.28 -9.47 3.11
CA TYR A 209 -32.47 -8.58 4.27
C TYR A 209 -32.67 -7.10 3.93
N HIS A 210 -32.31 -6.65 2.72
CA HIS A 210 -32.49 -5.26 2.30
C HIS A 210 -33.89 -5.12 1.68
N LEU A 211 -34.89 -4.93 2.56
CA LEU A 211 -36.27 -4.68 2.17
C LEU A 211 -36.39 -3.31 1.47
N THR A 212 -37.21 -3.23 0.42
CA THR A 212 -37.64 -1.95 -0.14
C THR A 212 -38.92 -1.48 0.54
N GLN A 213 -39.27 -0.20 0.45
CA GLN A 213 -40.48 0.32 1.10
C GLN A 213 -41.78 -0.32 0.57
N TYR A 214 -41.81 -0.81 -0.68
CA TYR A 214 -42.92 -1.65 -1.18
C TYR A 214 -42.98 -3.02 -0.49
N ALA A 215 -41.82 -3.65 -0.24
CA ALA A 215 -41.75 -4.94 0.46
C ALA A 215 -42.11 -4.81 1.96
N GLU A 216 -41.66 -3.74 2.64
CA GLU A 216 -42.00 -3.45 4.04
C GLU A 216 -43.52 -3.29 4.25
N ARG A 217 -44.22 -2.74 3.26
CA ARG A 217 -45.69 -2.55 3.29
C ARG A 217 -46.49 -3.79 2.91
N LYS A 218 -45.96 -4.67 2.06
CA LYS A 218 -46.72 -5.79 1.45
C LYS A 218 -46.44 -7.18 2.05
N LEU A 219 -45.27 -7.39 2.65
CA LEU A 219 -44.95 -8.66 3.31
C LEU A 219 -45.66 -8.74 4.67
N SER A 220 -45.97 -9.96 5.14
CA SER A 220 -46.31 -10.20 6.55
C SER A 220 -45.08 -10.02 7.43
N ASP A 221 -45.27 -9.65 8.70
CA ASP A 221 -44.16 -9.33 9.61
C ASP A 221 -43.25 -10.53 9.88
N GLU A 222 -43.81 -11.74 9.94
CA GLU A 222 -43.05 -13.00 10.02
C GLU A 222 -42.08 -13.17 8.83
N VAL A 223 -42.49 -12.78 7.62
CA VAL A 223 -41.62 -12.81 6.43
C VAL A 223 -40.63 -11.64 6.41
N LYS A 224 -40.94 -10.50 7.04
CA LYS A 224 -39.98 -9.39 7.25
C LYS A 224 -38.90 -9.82 8.23
N GLU A 225 -39.26 -10.37 9.38
CA GLU A 225 -38.33 -10.86 10.40
C GLU A 225 -37.43 -11.97 9.83
N ARG A 226 -38.03 -13.01 9.22
CA ARG A 226 -37.30 -14.12 8.57
C ARG A 226 -36.28 -13.62 7.52
N ARG A 227 -36.54 -12.48 6.87
CA ARG A 227 -35.59 -11.82 5.95
C ARG A 227 -34.53 -10.98 6.67
N LEU A 228 -34.93 -10.13 7.62
CA LEU A 228 -34.04 -9.26 8.39
C LEU A 228 -33.00 -10.08 9.18
N VAL A 229 -33.41 -11.23 9.73
CA VAL A 229 -32.54 -12.21 10.41
C VAL A 229 -31.36 -12.66 9.53
N THR A 230 -31.51 -12.72 8.20
CA THR A 230 -30.42 -13.09 7.27
C THR A 230 -29.28 -12.06 7.19
N LYS A 231 -29.50 -10.83 7.70
CA LYS A 231 -28.45 -9.80 7.84
C LYS A 231 -27.27 -10.32 8.67
N ALA A 232 -27.53 -11.16 9.69
CA ALA A 232 -26.50 -11.73 10.53
C ALA A 232 -25.51 -12.60 9.73
N GLN A 233 -25.97 -13.47 8.82
CA GLN A 233 -25.09 -14.24 7.95
C GLN A 233 -24.26 -13.34 7.01
N TYR A 234 -24.85 -12.28 6.45
CA TYR A 234 -24.13 -11.33 5.59
C TYR A 234 -23.06 -10.50 6.33
N LEU A 235 -23.19 -10.34 7.65
CA LEU A 235 -22.16 -9.72 8.51
C LEU A 235 -21.08 -10.73 8.93
N ARG A 236 -21.47 -11.94 9.37
CA ARG A 236 -20.56 -13.01 9.82
C ARG A 236 -19.72 -13.63 8.69
N GLN A 237 -20.28 -13.76 7.48
CA GLN A 237 -19.61 -14.44 6.36
C GLN A 237 -18.69 -13.49 5.58
N GLU A 238 -17.42 -13.43 5.99
CA GLU A 238 -16.35 -12.72 5.26
C GLU A 238 -16.25 -13.17 3.79
N ALA A 239 -16.14 -12.21 2.87
CA ALA A 239 -15.94 -12.53 1.46
C ALA A 239 -14.47 -12.94 1.14
N PRO A 240 -14.26 -13.97 0.31
CA PRO A 240 -12.94 -14.57 0.09
C PRO A 240 -11.93 -13.59 -0.55
N LEU A 241 -10.84 -13.36 0.20
CA LEU A 241 -9.77 -12.42 -0.16
C LEU A 241 -9.12 -12.70 -1.52
N ARG A 242 -9.09 -13.97 -1.97
CA ARG A 242 -8.56 -14.36 -3.29
C ARG A 242 -9.24 -13.65 -4.46
N ARG A 243 -10.58 -13.53 -4.43
CA ARG A 243 -11.34 -12.86 -5.50
C ARG A 243 -11.05 -11.36 -5.53
N PHE A 244 -10.91 -10.73 -4.36
CA PHE A 244 -10.48 -9.33 -4.27
C PHE A 244 -9.04 -9.12 -4.76
N ALA A 245 -8.11 -10.03 -4.40
CA ALA A 245 -6.73 -9.96 -4.84
C ALA A 245 -6.58 -10.10 -6.37
N LEU A 246 -7.30 -11.06 -6.98
CA LEU A 246 -7.35 -11.22 -8.44
C LEU A 246 -7.90 -9.97 -9.13
N GLY A 247 -9.05 -9.45 -8.65
CA GLY A 247 -9.64 -8.24 -9.20
C GLY A 247 -8.74 -7.01 -9.07
N LEU A 248 -8.02 -6.87 -7.95
CA LEU A 248 -7.10 -5.76 -7.71
C LEU A 248 -5.83 -5.86 -8.56
N LEU A 249 -5.31 -7.07 -8.79
CA LEU A 249 -4.17 -7.32 -9.68
C LEU A 249 -4.50 -6.89 -11.11
N ILE A 250 -5.66 -7.32 -11.64
CA ILE A 250 -6.13 -6.96 -12.98
C ILE A 250 -6.36 -5.44 -13.08
N LEU A 251 -6.93 -4.82 -12.05
CA LEU A 251 -7.19 -3.39 -11.98
C LEU A 251 -5.90 -2.55 -11.96
N VAL A 252 -4.88 -2.98 -11.22
CA VAL A 252 -3.55 -2.34 -11.21
C VAL A 252 -2.85 -2.53 -12.56
N ALA A 253 -2.94 -3.72 -13.17
CA ALA A 253 -2.41 -3.97 -14.51
C ALA A 253 -3.06 -3.05 -15.56
N LEU A 254 -4.40 -2.90 -15.52
CA LEU A 254 -5.13 -1.95 -16.36
C LEU A 254 -4.67 -0.50 -16.13
N ILE A 255 -4.56 -0.04 -14.89
CA ILE A 255 -4.09 1.33 -14.56
C ILE A 255 -2.71 1.60 -15.15
N VAL A 256 -1.74 0.70 -14.93
CA VAL A 256 -0.39 0.83 -15.49
C VAL A 256 -0.44 0.82 -17.01
N PHE A 257 -1.18 -0.12 -17.60
CA PHE A 257 -1.26 -0.29 -19.06
C PHE A 257 -1.88 0.93 -19.76
N VAL A 258 -3.09 1.38 -19.36
CA VAL A 258 -3.77 2.49 -20.04
C VAL A 258 -3.02 3.82 -19.88
N THR A 259 -2.30 4.01 -18.78
CA THR A 259 -1.40 5.16 -18.57
C THR A 259 -0.21 5.08 -19.53
N THR A 260 0.47 3.93 -19.56
CA THR A 260 1.69 3.72 -20.34
C THR A 260 1.41 3.84 -21.84
N GLN A 261 0.36 3.18 -22.34
CA GLN A 261 -0.01 3.28 -23.76
C GLN A 261 -0.38 4.71 -24.15
N SER A 262 -1.08 5.48 -23.30
CA SER A 262 -1.46 6.85 -23.62
C SER A 262 -0.26 7.78 -23.69
N ALA A 263 0.73 7.58 -22.81
CA ALA A 263 2.01 8.29 -22.91
C ALA A 263 2.74 7.90 -24.21
N LEU A 264 2.87 6.61 -24.51
CA LEU A 264 3.53 6.12 -25.73
C LEU A 264 2.86 6.67 -27.00
N VAL A 265 1.53 6.61 -27.12
CA VAL A 265 0.79 7.16 -28.27
C VAL A 265 0.97 8.68 -28.38
N SER A 266 0.88 9.42 -27.27
CA SER A 266 0.97 10.88 -27.28
C SER A 266 2.38 11.39 -27.59
N TYR A 267 3.41 10.80 -26.98
CA TYR A 267 4.79 11.25 -27.14
C TYR A 267 5.48 10.69 -28.39
N LEU A 268 5.30 9.40 -28.72
CA LEU A 268 5.91 8.77 -29.90
C LEU A 268 5.07 8.90 -31.18
N LYS A 269 3.96 9.67 -31.14
CA LYS A 269 3.04 9.95 -32.26
C LYS A 269 2.67 8.69 -33.06
N LEU A 270 2.26 7.63 -32.36
CA LEU A 270 2.11 6.30 -32.95
C LEU A 270 0.95 6.22 -33.96
N GLY A 271 1.21 5.53 -35.08
CA GLY A 271 0.21 5.23 -36.11
C GLY A 271 -0.84 4.19 -35.69
N LYS A 272 -1.73 3.81 -36.60
CA LYS A 272 -2.94 3.02 -36.30
C LYS A 272 -2.66 1.64 -35.67
N ALA A 273 -1.72 0.86 -36.21
CA ALA A 273 -1.48 -0.51 -35.77
C ALA A 273 -1.07 -0.64 -34.28
N PRO A 274 -0.14 0.16 -33.73
CA PRO A 274 0.11 0.18 -32.28
C PRO A 274 -1.12 0.58 -31.44
N LYS A 275 -1.91 1.57 -31.86
CA LYS A 275 -3.14 1.96 -31.14
C LYS A 275 -4.13 0.80 -31.10
N LEU A 276 -4.33 0.11 -32.22
CA LEU A 276 -5.19 -1.08 -32.33
C LEU A 276 -4.73 -2.19 -31.40
N ALA A 277 -3.43 -2.49 -31.35
CA ALA A 277 -2.87 -3.46 -30.42
C ALA A 277 -3.11 -3.08 -28.95
N PHE A 278 -2.99 -1.79 -28.60
CA PHE A 278 -3.31 -1.32 -27.25
C PHE A 278 -4.80 -1.43 -26.90
N ALA A 279 -5.71 -1.19 -27.86
CA ALA A 279 -7.15 -1.41 -27.67
C ALA A 279 -7.49 -2.91 -27.48
N ILE A 280 -6.85 -3.80 -28.23
CA ILE A 280 -6.99 -5.26 -28.09
C ILE A 280 -6.53 -5.71 -26.69
N VAL A 281 -5.34 -5.31 -26.24
CA VAL A 281 -4.84 -5.68 -24.91
C VAL A 281 -5.70 -5.07 -23.79
N SER A 282 -6.18 -3.83 -23.95
CA SER A 282 -7.12 -3.22 -22.99
C SER A 282 -8.42 -4.02 -22.89
N THR A 283 -8.97 -4.47 -24.03
CA THR A 283 -10.18 -5.30 -24.09
C THR A 283 -9.95 -6.67 -23.43
N ILE A 284 -8.82 -7.32 -23.70
CA ILE A 284 -8.45 -8.59 -23.05
C ILE A 284 -8.34 -8.41 -21.52
N LEU A 285 -7.66 -7.36 -21.04
CA LEU A 285 -7.52 -7.08 -19.61
C LEU A 285 -8.88 -6.78 -18.92
N VAL A 286 -9.80 -6.10 -19.60
CA VAL A 286 -11.18 -5.90 -19.12
C VAL A 286 -11.97 -7.21 -19.10
N LEU A 287 -11.84 -8.07 -20.12
CA LEU A 287 -12.50 -9.37 -20.15
C LEU A 287 -11.95 -10.33 -19.10
N LEU A 288 -10.64 -10.30 -18.82
CA LEU A 288 -10.01 -11.10 -17.76
C LEU A 288 -10.58 -10.79 -16.37
N TYR A 289 -11.13 -9.59 -16.14
CA TYR A 289 -11.81 -9.26 -14.88
C TYR A 289 -13.05 -10.16 -14.62
N THR A 290 -13.64 -10.79 -15.65
CA THR A 290 -14.74 -11.76 -15.45
C THR A 290 -14.34 -13.00 -14.65
N PHE A 291 -13.05 -13.38 -14.61
CA PHE A 291 -12.59 -14.50 -13.78
C PHE A 291 -12.79 -14.25 -12.27
N VAL A 292 -12.98 -13.00 -11.83
CA VAL A 292 -13.33 -12.64 -10.44
C VAL A 292 -14.64 -13.30 -9.97
N MET A 293 -15.57 -13.61 -10.89
CA MET A 293 -16.84 -14.32 -10.57
C MET A 293 -16.82 -15.82 -10.89
N ALA A 294 -15.76 -16.37 -11.50
CA ALA A 294 -15.72 -17.77 -11.94
C ALA A 294 -15.98 -18.75 -10.77
N PRO A 295 -16.74 -19.84 -10.95
CA PRO A 295 -17.19 -20.73 -9.87
C PRO A 295 -16.11 -21.70 -9.35
N LEU A 296 -14.83 -21.38 -9.56
CA LEU A 296 -13.69 -22.24 -9.28
C LEU A 296 -13.49 -22.42 -7.75
N PRO A 297 -13.41 -23.65 -7.21
CA PRO A 297 -13.30 -23.88 -5.77
C PRO A 297 -12.13 -23.15 -5.11
N PHE A 298 -10.98 -23.07 -5.81
CA PHE A 298 -9.81 -22.35 -5.31
C PHE A 298 -10.06 -20.84 -5.11
N LEU A 299 -11.05 -20.22 -5.75
CA LEU A 299 -11.40 -18.80 -5.54
C LEU A 299 -12.34 -18.59 -4.35
N ASN A 300 -13.10 -19.61 -3.93
CA ASN A 300 -14.00 -19.53 -2.77
C ASN A 300 -13.26 -19.66 -1.43
N SER A 301 -12.02 -20.14 -1.45
CA SER A 301 -11.22 -20.32 -0.25
C SER A 301 -10.69 -18.96 0.26
N SER A 302 -11.20 -18.49 1.41
CA SER A 302 -10.66 -17.34 2.15
C SER A 302 -9.23 -17.58 2.64
N TYR A 303 -8.90 -18.85 2.88
CA TYR A 303 -7.56 -19.38 3.08
C TYR A 303 -6.75 -19.34 1.78
N ILE A 304 -5.47 -18.99 1.84
CA ILE A 304 -4.50 -19.15 0.73
C ILE A 304 -3.39 -20.09 1.25
N PRO A 305 -2.95 -21.13 0.51
CA PRO A 305 -2.03 -22.14 1.07
C PRO A 305 -0.69 -21.50 1.44
N VAL A 306 -0.24 -20.56 0.62
CA VAL A 306 0.97 -19.75 0.83
C VAL A 306 0.89 -18.90 2.10
N LEU A 307 -0.31 -18.56 2.62
CA LEU A 307 -0.49 -17.69 3.80
C LEU A 307 -0.72 -18.43 5.14
N HIS A 308 -1.28 -19.64 5.15
CA HIS A 308 -1.68 -20.34 6.39
C HIS A 308 -1.22 -21.82 6.45
N PRO A 309 0.09 -22.12 6.37
CA PRO A 309 0.61 -23.50 6.28
C PRO A 309 0.22 -24.41 7.47
N VAL A 310 0.00 -23.85 8.66
CA VAL A 310 -0.36 -24.62 9.87
C VAL A 310 -1.68 -25.39 9.70
N ARG A 311 -2.71 -24.75 9.10
CA ARG A 311 -4.02 -25.40 8.93
C ARG A 311 -4.03 -26.41 7.78
N THR A 312 -3.06 -26.34 6.87
CA THR A 312 -2.83 -27.37 5.84
C THR A 312 -2.49 -28.70 6.49
N ARG A 313 -1.53 -28.72 7.43
CA ARG A 313 -1.14 -29.94 8.16
C ARG A 313 -2.28 -30.50 9.01
N GLN A 314 -3.10 -29.66 9.64
CA GLN A 314 -4.28 -30.13 10.35
C GLN A 314 -5.32 -30.75 9.41
N LEU A 315 -5.54 -30.20 8.21
CA LEU A 315 -6.45 -30.77 7.23
C LEU A 315 -5.91 -32.05 6.57
N GLN A 316 -4.60 -32.15 6.37
CA GLN A 316 -3.95 -33.39 5.92
C GLN A 316 -4.05 -34.48 7.00
N ALA A 317 -3.67 -34.18 8.25
CA ALA A 317 -3.79 -35.14 9.35
C ALA A 317 -5.24 -35.58 9.64
N VAL A 318 -6.24 -34.72 9.37
CA VAL A 318 -7.67 -35.11 9.44
C VAL A 318 -8.09 -35.94 8.22
N GLY A 319 -7.53 -35.68 7.03
CA GLY A 319 -7.72 -36.53 5.84
C GLY A 319 -7.11 -37.92 6.04
N GLU A 320 -5.83 -37.98 6.36
CA GLU A 320 -5.07 -39.21 6.68
C GLU A 320 -5.75 -40.03 7.78
N ARG A 321 -6.25 -39.39 8.85
CA ARG A 321 -7.02 -40.06 9.91
C ARG A 321 -8.40 -40.54 9.45
N SER A 322 -9.03 -39.86 8.48
CA SER A 322 -10.31 -40.28 7.89
C SER A 322 -10.13 -41.45 6.91
N GLU A 323 -9.03 -41.46 6.15
CA GLU A 323 -8.68 -42.54 5.22
C GLU A 323 -8.32 -43.81 6.00
N ALA A 324 -7.49 -43.71 7.06
CA ALA A 324 -7.20 -44.85 7.95
C ALA A 324 -8.46 -45.44 8.63
N LEU A 325 -9.42 -44.59 9.04
CA LEU A 325 -10.72 -45.03 9.57
C LEU A 325 -11.61 -45.72 8.51
N GLN A 326 -11.38 -45.45 7.23
CA GLN A 326 -12.14 -46.00 6.12
C GLN A 326 -11.50 -47.28 5.57
N GLU A 327 -10.17 -47.44 5.68
CA GLU A 327 -9.47 -48.71 5.44
C GLU A 327 -9.72 -49.73 6.55
N GLY A 328 -9.73 -49.31 7.83
CA GLY A 328 -10.08 -50.19 8.96
C GLY A 328 -11.44 -50.88 8.80
N ARG A 329 -12.48 -50.10 8.45
CA ARG A 329 -13.82 -50.64 8.15
C ARG A 329 -13.88 -51.56 6.93
N ARG A 330 -12.91 -51.45 6.02
CA ARG A 330 -12.77 -52.34 4.86
C ARG A 330 -12.17 -53.70 5.24
N ALA A 331 -11.27 -53.72 6.24
CA ALA A 331 -10.76 -54.96 6.82
C ALA A 331 -11.87 -55.70 7.59
N GLU A 332 -12.61 -55.01 8.47
CA GLU A 332 -13.71 -55.61 9.25
C GLU A 332 -14.81 -56.21 8.35
N ALA A 333 -15.15 -55.53 7.26
CA ALA A 333 -16.12 -56.01 6.27
C ALA A 333 -15.65 -57.22 5.43
N THR A 334 -14.37 -57.61 5.54
CA THR A 334 -13.82 -58.80 4.86
C THR A 334 -13.78 -60.02 5.78
N VAL A 335 -13.77 -59.82 7.11
CA VAL A 335 -13.74 -60.90 8.11
C VAL A 335 -15.16 -61.43 8.42
N THR A 336 -16.19 -60.63 8.15
CA THR A 336 -17.60 -60.92 8.49
C THR A 336 -18.39 -61.62 7.37
N SER A 337 -17.77 -62.01 6.26
CA SER A 337 -18.45 -62.56 5.07
C SER A 337 -18.32 -64.07 4.88
N SER A 338 -18.13 -64.84 5.95
CA SER A 338 -17.72 -66.26 5.88
C SER A 338 -18.52 -67.22 6.79
N ILE A 339 -19.61 -66.76 7.41
CA ILE A 339 -20.46 -67.58 8.30
C ILE A 339 -21.95 -67.35 7.96
N GLU A 340 -22.68 -68.47 7.82
CA GLU A 340 -24.15 -68.63 7.82
C GLU A 340 -24.98 -68.06 6.64
N ASP A 341 -25.02 -68.86 5.56
CA ASP A 341 -26.24 -69.07 4.75
C ASP A 341 -27.28 -69.90 5.53
N SER A 342 -28.58 -69.62 5.37
CA SER A 342 -29.62 -70.61 4.96
C SER A 342 -31.09 -70.12 5.08
N ASN A 343 -31.93 -70.59 4.15
CA ASN A 343 -33.42 -70.61 4.13
C ASN A 343 -34.13 -69.22 3.99
N GLU A 344 -34.93 -68.94 2.94
CA GLU A 344 -36.25 -69.50 2.53
C GLU A 344 -37.44 -69.10 3.45
N LYS A 345 -38.62 -68.62 2.99
CA LYS A 345 -39.12 -68.32 1.61
C LYS A 345 -40.45 -67.48 1.61
N ASP A 346 -40.93 -67.18 0.39
CA ASP A 346 -42.34 -66.97 -0.08
C ASP A 346 -43.21 -65.71 0.21
N SER A 347 -43.71 -65.13 -0.92
CA SER A 347 -45.06 -64.55 -1.17
C SER A 347 -45.51 -63.21 -0.53
N SER A 348 -46.46 -62.41 -1.09
CA SER A 348 -46.86 -62.12 -2.50
C SER A 348 -47.89 -60.96 -2.57
N GLU A 349 -47.77 -60.03 -3.55
CA GLU A 349 -48.80 -59.05 -4.01
C GLU A 349 -49.34 -57.99 -2.99
N GLY A 350 -49.82 -56.78 -3.35
CA GLY A 350 -49.83 -56.06 -4.64
C GLY A 350 -50.54 -54.67 -4.58
N VAL A 351 -50.35 -53.85 -5.64
CA VAL A 351 -51.22 -52.73 -6.11
C VAL A 351 -51.35 -51.39 -5.32
N GLN A 352 -50.80 -50.32 -5.94
CA GLN A 352 -51.22 -48.89 -6.03
C GLN A 352 -51.79 -48.08 -4.82
N GLY A 353 -51.20 -46.90 -4.58
CA GLY A 353 -51.80 -45.78 -3.83
C GLY A 353 -51.00 -44.47 -4.00
N LEU A 354 -51.64 -43.29 -3.96
CA LEU A 354 -50.99 -41.99 -4.23
C LEU A 354 -51.24 -40.94 -3.14
N LYS A 355 -50.18 -40.23 -2.72
CA LYS A 355 -50.15 -39.05 -1.81
C LYS A 355 -50.68 -39.23 -0.37
N ALA A 356 -49.74 -39.36 0.58
CA ALA A 356 -49.66 -38.50 1.76
C ALA A 356 -48.21 -38.51 2.27
N ALA A 357 -47.76 -37.42 2.92
CA ALA A 357 -46.41 -37.32 3.48
C ALA A 357 -46.43 -36.57 4.82
N GLU A 358 -47.23 -37.08 5.76
CA GLU A 358 -47.09 -36.80 7.17
C GLU A 358 -46.35 -37.95 7.83
N CYS A 359 -45.31 -37.66 8.60
CA CYS A 359 -44.68 -38.64 9.48
C CYS A 359 -44.09 -37.93 10.70
N THR A 360 -44.66 -38.21 11.88
CA THR A 360 -44.17 -37.76 13.18
C THR A 360 -42.88 -38.49 13.58
N PRO A 361 -42.11 -37.99 14.57
CA PRO A 361 -40.70 -38.34 14.72
C PRO A 361 -40.45 -39.69 15.41
N GLY A 362 -39.61 -40.53 14.79
CA GLY A 362 -39.08 -41.76 15.37
C GLY A 362 -37.57 -41.68 15.62
N HIS A 363 -37.20 -41.66 16.91
CA HIS A 363 -35.89 -41.96 17.51
C HIS A 363 -34.72 -42.30 16.56
N ALA A 364 -33.81 -41.33 16.37
CA ALA A 364 -32.40 -41.60 16.08
C ALA A 364 -31.58 -41.32 17.35
N MET A 365 -30.69 -42.23 17.73
CA MET A 365 -29.98 -42.16 19.02
C MET A 365 -29.10 -40.91 19.15
N ALA A 366 -29.09 -40.32 20.34
CA ALA A 366 -28.25 -39.17 20.64
C ALA A 366 -26.77 -39.58 20.72
N SER A 367 -25.95 -39.08 19.80
CA SER A 367 -24.51 -38.95 20.02
C SER A 367 -24.28 -37.88 21.10
N GLU A 368 -23.46 -38.18 22.10
CA GLU A 368 -23.27 -37.34 23.29
C GLU A 368 -22.87 -35.88 22.95
N PRO A 369 -23.44 -34.88 23.66
CA PRO A 369 -23.02 -33.50 23.51
C PRO A 369 -21.66 -33.29 24.17
N THR A 370 -20.58 -33.42 23.39
CA THR A 370 -19.25 -32.97 23.81
C THR A 370 -19.30 -31.54 24.37
N ALA A 371 -18.65 -31.31 25.52
CA ALA A 371 -18.81 -30.14 26.37
C ALA A 371 -18.18 -28.84 25.80
N ALA A 372 -18.65 -28.41 24.63
CA ALA A 372 -18.19 -27.24 23.88
C ALA A 372 -19.33 -26.28 23.49
N ALA A 373 -20.52 -26.45 24.08
CA ALA A 373 -21.69 -25.62 23.79
C ALA A 373 -21.74 -24.33 24.65
N ALA A 374 -22.05 -23.20 24.01
CA ALA A 374 -22.61 -22.00 24.63
C ALA A 374 -21.75 -21.12 25.58
N LYS A 375 -20.48 -20.82 25.24
CA LYS A 375 -19.93 -19.47 25.52
C LYS A 375 -20.57 -18.43 24.56
N GLY A 376 -21.87 -18.17 24.74
CA GLY A 376 -22.67 -17.31 23.87
C GLY A 376 -22.49 -15.82 24.19
N SER A 377 -21.51 -15.16 23.57
CA SER A 377 -21.23 -13.73 23.76
C SER A 377 -22.24 -12.83 23.05
N LEU A 378 -22.42 -11.60 23.57
CA LEU A 378 -23.30 -10.57 22.99
C LEU A 378 -22.72 -9.97 21.70
N GLU A 379 -23.00 -10.60 20.56
CA GLU A 379 -22.74 -10.00 19.23
C GLU A 379 -23.73 -8.87 18.91
N MET A 380 -23.20 -7.69 18.58
CA MET A 380 -23.96 -6.52 18.15
C MET A 380 -23.52 -6.04 16.76
N GLU A 381 -24.42 -5.40 16.00
CA GLU A 381 -24.09 -4.91 14.65
C GLU A 381 -22.90 -3.94 14.63
N LEU A 382 -22.73 -3.14 15.69
CA LEU A 382 -21.62 -2.19 15.89
C LEU A 382 -20.24 -2.88 16.00
N ASP A 383 -20.19 -4.19 16.29
CA ASP A 383 -18.95 -4.95 16.23
C ASP A 383 -18.45 -5.09 14.77
N TYR A 384 -19.37 -5.16 13.80
CA TYR A 384 -19.09 -5.37 12.37
C TYR A 384 -19.12 -4.10 11.51
N VAL A 385 -19.88 -3.07 11.91
CA VAL A 385 -20.12 -1.83 11.15
C VAL A 385 -19.89 -0.61 12.06
N ALA A 386 -19.55 0.56 11.50
CA ALA A 386 -19.42 1.80 12.28
C ALA A 386 -20.81 2.37 12.71
N PRO A 387 -20.87 3.25 13.75
CA PRO A 387 -22.12 3.87 14.20
C PRO A 387 -22.88 4.60 13.08
N GLN A 388 -24.19 4.36 12.98
CA GLN A 388 -25.04 4.95 11.96
C GLN A 388 -26.16 5.81 12.58
N TYR A 389 -26.42 6.98 12.01
CA TYR A 389 -27.60 7.80 12.29
C TYR A 389 -28.88 7.07 11.85
N GLN A 390 -29.89 7.07 12.73
CA GLN A 390 -31.12 6.26 12.59
C GLN A 390 -32.31 7.05 12.02
N GLY A 391 -32.14 8.36 11.78
CA GLY A 391 -33.14 9.22 11.17
C GLY A 391 -33.43 8.84 9.71
N SER A 392 -34.67 9.06 9.27
CA SER A 392 -35.06 8.98 7.86
C SER A 392 -34.49 10.15 7.07
N PHE A 393 -34.45 10.03 5.75
CA PHE A 393 -33.93 11.09 4.86
C PHE A 393 -34.57 12.46 5.12
N ILE A 394 -35.90 12.51 5.32
CA ILE A 394 -36.62 13.77 5.57
C ILE A 394 -36.23 14.41 6.92
N ARG A 395 -35.98 13.60 7.97
CA ARG A 395 -35.44 14.11 9.24
C ARG A 395 -34.00 14.59 9.08
N ASN A 396 -33.20 13.91 8.25
CA ASN A 396 -31.80 14.24 8.07
C ASN A 396 -31.59 15.49 7.17
N LEU A 397 -32.62 15.92 6.41
CA LEU A 397 -32.63 17.23 5.74
C LEU A 397 -32.61 18.42 6.73
N THR A 398 -32.94 18.22 8.01
CA THR A 398 -32.82 19.26 9.05
C THR A 398 -31.53 19.14 9.88
N THR A 399 -30.57 18.28 9.50
CA THR A 399 -29.30 18.12 10.22
C THR A 399 -28.14 18.81 9.51
N LEU A 400 -27.23 19.40 10.30
CA LEU A 400 -26.09 20.16 9.79
C LEU A 400 -25.07 19.25 9.09
N GLU A 401 -25.02 17.99 9.47
CA GLU A 401 -24.17 16.93 8.91
C GLU A 401 -24.44 16.70 7.42
N LEU A 402 -25.71 16.65 7.02
CA LEU A 402 -26.08 16.43 5.62
C LEU A 402 -25.78 17.67 4.76
N TRP A 403 -26.04 18.87 5.28
CA TRP A 403 -25.71 20.13 4.59
C TRP A 403 -24.19 20.41 4.54
N ALA A 404 -23.42 20.01 5.55
CA ALA A 404 -21.97 20.07 5.52
C ALA A 404 -21.38 19.14 4.45
N LEU A 405 -21.89 17.91 4.35
CA LEU A 405 -21.54 16.98 3.24
C LEU A 405 -21.93 17.56 1.88
N TRP A 406 -23.11 18.17 1.77
CA TRP A 406 -23.61 18.81 0.56
C TRP A 406 -22.70 19.98 0.12
N TRP A 407 -22.31 20.86 1.04
CA TRP A 407 -21.44 22.00 0.72
C TRP A 407 -20.01 21.57 0.33
N THR A 408 -19.42 20.61 1.05
CA THR A 408 -18.14 20.01 0.65
C THR A 408 -18.27 19.36 -0.75
N SER A 409 -19.39 18.70 -1.06
CA SER A 409 -19.67 18.15 -2.40
C SER A 409 -19.72 19.24 -3.47
N PHE A 410 -20.44 20.34 -3.20
CA PHE A 410 -20.62 21.48 -4.10
C PHE A 410 -19.26 22.09 -4.47
N ALA A 411 -18.43 22.38 -3.46
CA ALA A 411 -17.10 22.94 -3.62
C ALA A 411 -16.13 21.98 -4.32
N THR A 412 -15.92 20.78 -3.79
CA THR A 412 -14.89 19.86 -4.30
C THR A 412 -15.22 19.28 -5.67
N THR A 413 -16.46 18.86 -5.87
CA THR A 413 -16.89 18.30 -7.16
C THR A 413 -17.07 19.41 -8.21
N GLY A 414 -17.63 20.56 -7.82
CA GLY A 414 -17.85 21.68 -8.73
C GLY A 414 -16.56 22.21 -9.35
N VAL A 415 -15.54 22.48 -8.54
CA VAL A 415 -14.23 22.91 -9.06
C VAL A 415 -13.61 21.85 -9.96
N THR A 416 -13.69 20.56 -9.57
CA THR A 416 -13.10 19.50 -10.39
C THR A 416 -13.87 19.25 -11.68
N PHE A 417 -15.15 19.60 -11.76
CA PHE A 417 -15.88 19.67 -13.04
C PHE A 417 -15.33 20.79 -13.94
N VAL A 418 -15.12 22.00 -13.42
CA VAL A 418 -14.55 23.11 -14.22
C VAL A 418 -13.19 22.72 -14.80
N ILE A 419 -12.32 22.14 -13.97
CA ILE A 419 -10.98 21.68 -14.39
C ILE A 419 -11.08 20.56 -15.43
N ASN A 420 -11.88 19.52 -15.17
CA ASN A 420 -11.90 18.33 -16.02
C ASN A 420 -12.61 18.55 -17.36
N PHE A 421 -13.77 19.23 -17.38
CA PHE A 421 -14.58 19.38 -18.59
C PHE A 421 -14.12 20.53 -19.49
N ASN A 422 -13.27 21.44 -19.00
CA ASN A 422 -12.66 22.51 -19.78
C ASN A 422 -11.14 22.41 -19.87
N SER A 423 -10.54 21.26 -19.53
CA SER A 423 -9.08 21.12 -19.42
C SER A 423 -8.34 21.61 -20.67
N SER A 424 -8.87 21.31 -21.86
CA SER A 424 -8.31 21.81 -23.12
C SER A 424 -8.30 23.35 -23.21
N PHE A 425 -9.39 24.03 -22.83
CA PHE A 425 -9.52 25.49 -22.84
C PHE A 425 -8.64 26.17 -21.77
N ILE A 426 -8.55 25.56 -20.58
CA ILE A 426 -7.65 26.00 -19.50
C ILE A 426 -6.19 25.91 -19.93
N PHE A 427 -5.82 24.82 -20.63
CA PHE A 427 -4.46 24.65 -21.15
C PHE A 427 -4.16 25.65 -22.27
N VAL A 428 -5.06 25.88 -23.24
CA VAL A 428 -4.82 26.90 -24.28
C VAL A 428 -4.62 28.29 -23.67
N ALA A 429 -5.41 28.65 -22.64
CA ALA A 429 -5.25 29.93 -21.94
C ALA A 429 -3.92 30.07 -21.17
N LEU A 430 -3.42 28.99 -20.56
CA LEU A 430 -2.22 29.02 -19.70
C LEU A 430 -0.92 28.65 -20.43
N GLN A 431 -0.99 27.95 -21.57
CA GLN A 431 0.13 27.66 -22.46
C GLN A 431 0.26 28.69 -23.60
N SER A 432 -0.80 29.47 -23.86
CA SER A 432 -0.92 30.39 -24.99
C SER A 432 -0.72 29.72 -26.37
N ALA A 433 -1.07 28.43 -26.49
CA ALA A 433 -0.91 27.62 -27.70
C ALA A 433 -2.04 26.59 -27.83
N PRO A 434 -2.45 26.20 -29.06
CA PRO A 434 -3.51 25.22 -29.27
C PRO A 434 -3.13 23.80 -28.78
N VAL A 435 -4.12 23.08 -28.25
CA VAL A 435 -3.97 21.73 -27.68
C VAL A 435 -4.28 20.64 -28.71
N SER A 436 -3.32 19.76 -28.97
CA SER A 436 -3.45 18.64 -29.92
C SER A 436 -4.29 17.47 -29.40
N ASP A 437 -4.84 16.65 -30.29
CA ASP A 437 -5.73 15.54 -29.91
C ASP A 437 -5.04 14.44 -29.10
N SER A 438 -3.74 14.22 -29.32
CA SER A 438 -2.89 13.42 -28.44
C SER A 438 -2.90 13.93 -27.00
N LEU A 439 -2.82 15.25 -26.81
CA LEU A 439 -2.87 15.89 -25.49
C LEU A 439 -4.31 15.88 -24.93
N ARG A 440 -5.36 16.03 -25.74
CA ARG A 440 -6.78 15.84 -25.30
C ARG A 440 -7.02 14.41 -24.80
N THR A 441 -6.49 13.42 -25.52
CA THR A 441 -6.52 11.99 -25.15
C THR A 441 -5.76 11.76 -23.84
N MET A 442 -4.54 12.31 -23.73
CA MET A 442 -3.72 12.21 -22.51
C MET A 442 -4.40 12.89 -21.30
N LEU A 443 -5.05 14.04 -21.47
CA LEU A 443 -5.79 14.71 -20.39
C LEU A 443 -7.02 13.90 -19.94
N THR A 444 -7.66 13.18 -20.86
CA THR A 444 -8.75 12.24 -20.54
C THR A 444 -8.22 11.05 -19.72
N VAL A 445 -7.08 10.47 -20.15
CA VAL A 445 -6.44 9.35 -19.44
C VAL A 445 -5.91 9.78 -18.06
N LEU A 446 -5.28 10.95 -17.94
CA LEU A 446 -4.83 11.50 -16.66
C LEU A 446 -6.00 11.77 -15.70
N ASN A 447 -7.15 12.23 -16.21
CA ASN A 447 -8.37 12.36 -15.41
C ASN A 447 -8.88 10.98 -14.94
N GLY A 448 -9.02 10.01 -15.85
CA GLY A 448 -9.52 8.68 -15.51
C GLY A 448 -8.62 7.93 -14.54
N VAL A 449 -7.31 7.95 -14.77
CA VAL A 449 -6.27 7.32 -13.93
C VAL A 449 -6.15 8.02 -12.58
N GLY A 450 -6.12 9.36 -12.55
CA GLY A 450 -6.11 10.11 -11.29
C GLY A 450 -7.36 9.82 -10.46
N SER A 451 -8.54 9.81 -11.09
CA SER A 451 -9.81 9.45 -10.45
C SER A 451 -9.79 8.00 -9.93
N ALA A 452 -9.24 7.06 -10.69
CA ALA A 452 -9.06 5.67 -10.26
C ALA A 452 -8.16 5.56 -9.01
N VAL A 453 -6.99 6.22 -9.02
CA VAL A 453 -6.06 6.25 -7.88
C VAL A 453 -6.71 6.89 -6.64
N GLY A 454 -7.44 7.99 -6.81
CA GLY A 454 -8.18 8.63 -5.70
C GLY A 454 -9.22 7.71 -5.07
N ARG A 455 -9.98 6.96 -5.89
CA ARG A 455 -10.98 5.98 -5.42
C ARG A 455 -10.33 4.80 -4.68
N LEU A 456 -9.18 4.31 -5.17
CA LEU A 456 -8.38 3.28 -4.49
C LEU A 456 -7.83 3.76 -3.15
N LEU A 457 -7.33 5.00 -3.06
CA LEU A 457 -6.81 5.58 -1.82
C LEU A 457 -7.89 5.70 -0.74
N MET A 458 -9.09 6.18 -1.08
CA MET A 458 -10.22 6.22 -0.13
C MET A 458 -10.67 4.81 0.28
N SER A 459 -10.71 3.88 -0.67
CA SER A 459 -11.11 2.49 -0.40
C SER A 459 -10.09 1.76 0.50
N PHE A 460 -8.80 2.06 0.36
CA PHE A 460 -7.74 1.60 1.25
C PHE A 460 -7.86 2.22 2.65
N PHE A 461 -8.18 3.51 2.75
CA PHE A 461 -8.44 4.18 4.04
C PHE A 461 -9.59 3.52 4.81
N GLU A 462 -10.70 3.18 4.13
CA GLU A 462 -11.81 2.43 4.73
C GLU A 462 -11.38 1.02 5.19
N VAL A 463 -10.63 0.27 4.36
CA VAL A 463 -10.07 -1.05 4.76
C VAL A 463 -9.18 -0.94 6.00
N TRP A 464 -8.33 0.08 6.06
CA TRP A 464 -7.39 0.31 7.15
C TRP A 464 -8.08 0.77 8.45
N SER A 465 -9.21 1.48 8.34
CA SER A 465 -10.01 1.87 9.50
C SER A 465 -10.88 0.72 10.01
N GLN A 466 -11.68 0.08 9.16
CA GLN A 466 -12.66 -0.94 9.58
C GLN A 466 -12.02 -2.22 10.15
N LYS A 467 -10.78 -2.55 9.76
CA LYS A 467 -10.00 -3.69 10.31
C LYS A 467 -9.54 -3.51 11.76
N ARG A 468 -9.85 -2.39 12.40
CA ARG A 468 -9.58 -2.13 13.81
C ARG A 468 -10.76 -2.55 14.69
N LYS A 469 -10.51 -2.78 15.98
CA LYS A 469 -11.57 -2.89 16.99
C LYS A 469 -12.45 -1.63 16.92
N ALA A 470 -13.76 -1.74 17.20
CA ALA A 470 -14.72 -0.66 16.95
C ALA A 470 -14.34 0.67 17.65
N GLU A 471 -13.79 0.56 18.85
CA GLU A 471 -13.24 1.64 19.68
C GLU A 471 -11.98 2.33 19.11
N ASP A 472 -11.20 1.64 18.26
CA ASP A 472 -9.98 2.15 17.63
C ASP A 472 -10.20 2.65 16.18
N ARG A 473 -11.42 2.52 15.64
CA ARG A 473 -11.76 2.93 14.26
C ARG A 473 -11.65 4.45 14.09
N VAL A 474 -10.99 4.89 13.03
CA VAL A 474 -10.91 6.32 12.67
C VAL A 474 -12.20 6.72 11.96
N PRO A 475 -12.88 7.82 12.37
CA PRO A 475 -14.10 8.28 11.72
C PRO A 475 -13.92 8.46 10.20
N ILE A 476 -14.79 7.83 9.42
CA ILE A 476 -14.73 7.83 7.95
C ILE A 476 -14.81 9.25 7.35
N THR A 477 -15.43 10.19 8.09
CA THR A 477 -15.47 11.63 7.82
C THR A 477 -14.09 12.28 7.73
N MET A 478 -13.02 11.69 8.28
CA MET A 478 -11.65 12.18 8.03
C MET A 478 -11.26 12.16 6.54
N GLY A 479 -11.99 11.42 5.69
CA GLY A 479 -11.78 11.36 4.25
C GLY A 479 -12.10 12.65 3.49
N VAL A 480 -13.07 13.49 3.93
CA VAL A 480 -13.45 14.69 3.15
C VAL A 480 -12.29 15.68 3.01
N PHE A 481 -11.53 15.90 4.08
CA PHE A 481 -10.30 16.71 4.08
C PHE A 481 -9.29 16.29 3.02
N PHE A 482 -9.24 15.00 2.64
CA PHE A 482 -8.33 14.56 1.59
C PHE A 482 -8.70 15.23 0.26
N SER A 483 -9.97 15.18 -0.15
CA SER A 483 -10.40 15.86 -1.37
C SER A 483 -10.23 17.37 -1.27
N SER A 484 -10.76 18.01 -0.22
CA SER A 484 -10.82 19.47 -0.11
C SER A 484 -9.47 20.13 -0.28
N SER A 485 -8.41 19.65 0.39
CA SER A 485 -7.07 20.19 0.17
C SER A 485 -6.33 19.65 -1.07
N CYS A 486 -6.78 18.58 -1.75
CA CYS A 486 -6.33 18.30 -3.12
C CYS A 486 -6.90 19.32 -4.13
N VAL A 487 -8.16 19.72 -3.96
CA VAL A 487 -8.83 20.72 -4.80
C VAL A 487 -8.23 22.12 -4.58
N ILE A 488 -8.17 22.59 -3.33
CA ILE A 488 -7.51 23.86 -2.97
C ILE A 488 -6.09 23.92 -3.52
N THR A 489 -5.33 22.82 -3.33
CA THR A 489 -4.01 22.65 -3.95
C THR A 489 -4.13 22.91 -5.45
N SER A 490 -4.80 22.03 -6.22
CA SER A 490 -4.88 22.09 -7.69
C SER A 490 -5.22 23.48 -8.25
N ILE A 491 -6.17 24.21 -7.65
CA ILE A 491 -6.51 25.58 -8.06
C ILE A 491 -5.31 26.51 -7.97
N VAL A 492 -4.65 26.56 -6.80
CA VAL A 492 -3.43 27.34 -6.58
C VAL A 492 -2.38 26.95 -7.64
N LEU A 493 -2.31 25.67 -7.97
CA LEU A 493 -1.31 25.13 -8.89
C LEU A 493 -1.45 25.64 -10.33
N PHE A 494 -2.68 25.75 -10.83
CA PHE A 494 -2.99 26.35 -12.13
C PHE A 494 -2.64 27.85 -12.20
N LEU A 495 -2.60 28.56 -11.06
CA LEU A 495 -2.33 30.00 -11.03
C LEU A 495 -0.83 30.33 -11.19
N VAL A 496 0.07 29.56 -10.55
CA VAL A 496 1.51 29.89 -10.47
C VAL A 496 2.46 28.91 -11.19
N LEU A 497 2.00 27.77 -11.75
CA LEU A 497 2.86 26.96 -12.63
C LEU A 497 3.07 27.59 -14.02
N PRO A 498 4.23 27.35 -14.68
CA PRO A 498 4.42 27.57 -16.11
C PRO A 498 3.76 26.47 -16.97
N ALA A 499 3.52 26.82 -18.23
CA ALA A 499 2.85 26.04 -19.28
C ALA A 499 3.18 24.53 -19.32
N ALA A 500 4.46 24.17 -19.23
CA ALA A 500 4.93 22.79 -19.37
C ALA A 500 4.48 21.87 -18.21
N ALA A 501 4.18 22.43 -17.05
CA ALA A 501 3.85 21.67 -15.84
C ALA A 501 2.35 21.47 -15.61
N LEU A 502 1.49 21.97 -16.51
CA LEU A 502 0.02 21.92 -16.40
C LEU A 502 -0.64 20.52 -16.45
N PRO A 503 -0.05 19.44 -17.01
CA PRO A 503 -0.57 18.08 -16.82
C PRO A 503 -0.64 17.65 -15.34
N LEU A 504 0.20 18.25 -14.50
CA LEU A 504 0.36 17.90 -13.10
C LEU A 504 -0.78 18.43 -12.19
N PRO A 505 -1.21 19.72 -12.23
CA PRO A 505 -2.36 20.17 -11.44
C PRO A 505 -3.67 19.48 -11.84
N HIS A 506 -3.77 19.08 -13.12
CA HIS A 506 -4.87 18.27 -13.65
C HIS A 506 -4.94 16.89 -12.99
N ILE A 507 -3.82 16.15 -12.84
CA ILE A 507 -3.87 14.86 -12.14
C ILE A 507 -4.15 14.99 -10.63
N ILE A 508 -3.75 16.07 -9.95
CA ILE A 508 -4.15 16.29 -8.54
C ILE A 508 -5.65 16.65 -8.41
N ALA A 509 -6.23 17.42 -9.35
CA ALA A 509 -7.68 17.60 -9.41
C ALA A 509 -8.40 16.25 -9.59
N ALA A 510 -7.90 15.42 -10.50
CA ALA A 510 -8.44 14.09 -10.76
C ALA A 510 -8.35 13.15 -9.53
N ILE A 511 -7.21 13.14 -8.83
CA ILE A 511 -7.04 12.37 -7.58
C ILE A 511 -7.97 12.88 -6.48
N GLY A 512 -8.11 14.20 -6.31
CA GLY A 512 -9.04 14.81 -5.35
C GLY A 512 -10.51 14.48 -5.67
N SER A 513 -10.88 14.53 -6.95
CA SER A 513 -12.23 14.20 -7.43
C SER A 513 -12.53 12.70 -7.28
N GLY A 514 -11.56 11.83 -7.61
CA GLY A 514 -11.66 10.39 -7.40
C GLY A 514 -11.84 10.02 -5.93
N PHE A 515 -11.01 10.61 -5.06
CA PHE A 515 -11.12 10.40 -3.62
C PHE A 515 -12.49 10.89 -3.12
N TYR A 516 -12.97 12.05 -3.58
CA TYR A 516 -14.32 12.52 -3.24
C TYR A 516 -15.42 11.56 -3.70
N ASN A 517 -15.33 11.02 -4.92
CA ASN A 517 -16.31 10.06 -5.43
C ASN A 517 -16.35 8.75 -4.61
N GLY A 518 -15.22 8.34 -4.02
CA GLY A 518 -15.17 7.26 -3.03
C GLY A 518 -15.79 7.69 -1.68
N VAL A 519 -15.45 8.89 -1.20
CA VAL A 519 -15.97 9.48 0.05
C VAL A 519 -17.49 9.63 0.00
N ALA A 520 -18.04 10.20 -1.07
CA ALA A 520 -19.46 10.49 -1.20
C ALA A 520 -20.32 9.24 -1.02
N ILE A 521 -19.93 8.10 -1.60
CA ILE A 521 -20.68 6.84 -1.46
C ILE A 521 -20.35 6.10 -0.16
N LEU A 522 -19.08 6.04 0.26
CA LEU A 522 -18.70 5.31 1.47
C LEU A 522 -19.20 6.03 2.73
N VAL A 523 -19.03 7.35 2.83
CA VAL A 523 -19.51 8.12 3.99
C VAL A 523 -21.03 8.08 4.08
N THR A 524 -21.77 8.35 3.00
CA THR A 524 -23.25 8.31 3.08
C THR A 524 -23.78 6.92 3.42
N ARG A 525 -23.21 5.84 2.86
CA ARG A 525 -23.60 4.47 3.23
C ARG A 525 -23.17 4.08 4.65
N THR A 526 -22.10 4.65 5.20
CA THR A 526 -21.58 4.31 6.52
C THR A 526 -22.15 5.16 7.65
N ILE A 527 -22.50 6.44 7.44
CA ILE A 527 -23.08 7.27 8.50
C ILE A 527 -24.61 7.24 8.56
N PHE A 528 -25.34 6.87 7.49
CA PHE A 528 -26.80 6.78 7.49
C PHE A 528 -27.28 5.33 7.42
N ALA A 529 -28.19 4.93 8.32
CA ALA A 529 -28.75 3.57 8.36
C ALA A 529 -29.91 3.37 7.36
N LYS A 530 -30.74 4.41 7.18
CA LYS A 530 -31.98 4.38 6.38
C LYS A 530 -31.85 5.22 5.11
N ASP A 531 -32.75 4.97 4.15
CA ASP A 531 -32.85 5.73 2.90
C ASP A 531 -31.49 5.94 2.17
N PRO A 532 -30.67 4.88 1.98
CA PRO A 532 -29.28 5.03 1.57
C PRO A 532 -29.11 5.59 0.16
N ALA A 533 -30.05 5.34 -0.76
CA ALA A 533 -30.00 5.95 -2.09
C ALA A 533 -30.33 7.45 -2.00
N LYS A 534 -31.38 7.84 -1.28
CA LYS A 534 -31.78 9.26 -1.16
C LYS A 534 -30.67 10.12 -0.55
N HIS A 535 -29.99 9.66 0.50
CA HIS A 535 -28.84 10.37 1.06
C HIS A 535 -27.69 10.54 0.05
N TYR A 536 -27.31 9.47 -0.67
CA TYR A 536 -26.25 9.54 -1.67
C TYR A 536 -26.60 10.50 -2.82
N HIS A 537 -27.79 10.38 -3.39
CA HIS A 537 -28.22 11.20 -4.52
C HIS A 537 -28.64 12.62 -4.13
N PHE A 538 -28.99 12.89 -2.88
CA PHE A 538 -29.09 14.27 -2.37
C PHE A 538 -27.71 14.94 -2.35
N CYS A 539 -26.66 14.25 -1.89
CA CYS A 539 -25.29 14.74 -1.99
C CYS A 539 -24.79 14.92 -3.44
N LEU A 540 -25.46 14.34 -4.44
CA LEU A 540 -25.22 14.60 -5.87
C LEU A 540 -25.96 15.84 -6.40
N SER A 541 -27.01 16.34 -5.74
CA SER A 541 -27.64 17.60 -6.13
C SER A 541 -26.70 18.81 -5.97
N ALA A 542 -25.68 18.71 -5.11
CA ALA A 542 -24.61 19.70 -5.00
C ALA A 542 -23.76 19.81 -6.29
N PRO A 543 -23.18 18.72 -6.83
CA PRO A 543 -22.60 18.64 -8.18
C PRO A 543 -23.50 19.17 -9.31
N MET A 544 -24.82 18.95 -9.22
CA MET A 544 -25.78 19.51 -10.18
C MET A 544 -25.79 21.05 -10.13
N ILE A 545 -25.95 21.65 -8.94
CA ILE A 545 -25.99 23.12 -8.82
C ILE A 545 -24.59 23.73 -9.09
N SER A 546 -23.50 23.08 -8.70
CA SER A 546 -22.14 23.59 -8.96
C SER A 546 -21.74 23.52 -10.43
N ALA A 547 -22.30 22.59 -11.22
CA ALA A 547 -22.17 22.63 -12.69
C ALA A 547 -22.84 23.90 -13.27
N VAL A 548 -24.01 24.29 -12.77
CA VAL A 548 -24.66 25.55 -13.19
C VAL A 548 -23.83 26.77 -12.76
N VAL A 549 -23.53 26.88 -11.46
CA VAL A 549 -22.91 28.08 -10.88
C VAL A 549 -21.43 28.22 -11.28
N LEU A 550 -20.61 27.17 -11.07
CA LEU A 550 -19.15 27.27 -11.25
C LEU A 550 -18.72 26.99 -12.70
N ASN A 551 -19.34 26.01 -13.38
CA ASN A 551 -18.93 25.65 -14.75
C ASN A 551 -19.57 26.55 -15.82
N ARG A 552 -20.90 26.72 -15.80
CA ARG A 552 -21.59 27.48 -16.86
C ARG A 552 -21.52 29.00 -16.67
N PHE A 553 -21.88 29.51 -15.49
CA PHE A 553 -21.98 30.96 -15.27
C PHE A 553 -20.67 31.61 -14.82
N LEU A 554 -19.92 31.02 -13.87
CA LEU A 554 -18.63 31.58 -13.44
C LEU A 554 -17.52 31.39 -14.49
N TYR A 555 -17.24 30.14 -14.89
CA TYR A 555 -16.14 29.87 -15.83
C TYR A 555 -16.52 30.14 -17.29
N GLY A 556 -17.62 29.56 -17.78
CA GLY A 556 -18.00 29.60 -19.20
C GLY A 556 -18.21 31.01 -19.75
N GLU A 557 -19.01 31.84 -19.07
CA GLU A 557 -19.20 33.23 -19.50
C GLU A 557 -17.93 34.08 -19.31
N TRP A 558 -17.15 33.89 -18.24
CA TRP A 558 -15.90 34.65 -18.09
C TRP A 558 -14.88 34.32 -19.19
N TYR A 559 -14.69 33.03 -19.49
CA TYR A 559 -13.78 32.60 -20.55
C TYR A 559 -14.24 33.15 -21.91
N THR A 560 -15.54 33.06 -22.21
CA THR A 560 -16.09 33.51 -23.49
C THR A 560 -16.04 35.03 -23.62
N ALA A 561 -16.42 35.80 -22.59
CA ALA A 561 -16.30 37.26 -22.60
C ALA A 561 -14.84 37.76 -22.70
N GLN A 562 -13.85 36.96 -22.28
CA GLN A 562 -12.43 37.25 -22.47
C GLN A 562 -11.90 36.75 -23.84
N ALA A 563 -12.58 35.82 -24.51
CA ALA A 563 -12.30 35.39 -25.89
C ALA A 563 -12.86 36.39 -26.90
N GLU A 564 -14.10 36.84 -26.71
CA GLU A 564 -14.77 37.88 -27.50
C GLU A 564 -13.93 39.17 -27.51
N LYS A 565 -13.41 39.60 -26.35
CA LYS A 565 -12.46 40.71 -26.19
C LYS A 565 -11.08 40.50 -26.85
N GLN A 566 -10.80 39.33 -27.42
CA GLN A 566 -9.58 39.07 -28.20
C GLN A 566 -9.85 38.97 -29.71
N ALA A 567 -11.12 38.92 -30.14
CA ALA A 567 -11.56 38.94 -31.54
C ALA A 567 -10.82 37.95 -32.46
N ARG A 568 -10.41 36.79 -31.94
CA ARG A 568 -9.62 35.80 -32.68
C ARG A 568 -10.50 34.85 -33.49
N ALA A 569 -10.06 34.53 -34.71
CA ALA A 569 -10.73 33.58 -35.60
C ALA A 569 -10.86 32.15 -35.02
N ASP A 570 -9.96 31.75 -34.11
CA ASP A 570 -10.04 30.45 -33.43
C ASP A 570 -11.07 30.41 -32.28
N ARG A 571 -11.69 31.54 -31.93
CA ARG A 571 -12.62 31.72 -30.79
C ARG A 571 -12.04 31.27 -29.43
N MET A 572 -10.72 31.13 -29.31
CA MET A 572 -10.04 30.69 -28.10
C MET A 572 -9.51 31.88 -27.29
N CYS A 573 -9.52 31.76 -25.97
CA CYS A 573 -9.00 32.79 -25.08
C CYS A 573 -7.55 32.48 -24.67
N TYR A 574 -6.63 33.41 -24.95
CA TYR A 574 -5.20 33.28 -24.64
C TYR A 574 -4.77 34.15 -23.44
N GLY A 575 -3.84 33.63 -22.64
CA GLY A 575 -3.26 34.29 -21.48
C GLY A 575 -4.06 34.11 -20.17
N LYS A 576 -3.39 34.30 -19.02
CA LYS A 576 -3.93 34.02 -17.67
C LYS A 576 -5.27 34.74 -17.36
N LYS A 577 -5.53 35.91 -17.96
CA LYS A 577 -6.78 36.69 -17.81
C LYS A 577 -8.07 35.88 -18.08
N CYS A 578 -7.98 34.88 -18.95
CA CYS A 578 -9.08 33.99 -19.32
C CYS A 578 -9.56 33.06 -18.19
N VAL A 579 -8.72 32.80 -17.19
CA VAL A 579 -8.99 31.80 -16.13
C VAL A 579 -8.76 32.32 -14.71
N LEU A 580 -8.05 33.45 -14.55
CA LEU A 580 -7.63 33.98 -13.25
C LEU A 580 -8.79 34.23 -12.27
N MET A 581 -9.83 34.97 -12.68
CA MET A 581 -10.94 35.30 -11.79
C MET A 581 -11.75 34.05 -11.38
N PRO A 582 -12.21 33.17 -12.30
CA PRO A 582 -12.87 31.92 -11.93
C PRO A 582 -12.04 31.05 -10.97
N LEU A 583 -10.73 30.93 -11.19
CA LEU A 583 -9.85 30.17 -10.29
C LEU A 583 -9.75 30.81 -8.90
N LEU A 584 -9.66 32.13 -8.79
CA LEU A 584 -9.62 32.82 -7.48
C LEU A 584 -10.95 32.69 -6.70
N VAL A 585 -12.09 32.79 -7.37
CA VAL A 585 -13.41 32.57 -6.73
C VAL A 585 -13.54 31.10 -6.28
N MET A 586 -13.16 30.16 -7.15
CA MET A 586 -13.14 28.74 -6.80
C MET A 586 -12.18 28.41 -5.64
N LEU A 587 -11.09 29.16 -5.47
CA LEU A 587 -10.16 28.98 -4.35
C LEU A 587 -10.83 29.32 -3.01
N GLY A 588 -11.55 30.44 -2.94
CA GLY A 588 -12.34 30.82 -1.75
C GLY A 588 -13.43 29.80 -1.42
N VAL A 589 -14.16 29.32 -2.44
CA VAL A 589 -15.13 28.21 -2.30
C VAL A 589 -14.44 26.94 -1.77
N GLY A 590 -13.25 26.60 -2.28
CA GLY A 590 -12.44 25.50 -1.80
C GLY A 590 -12.09 25.61 -0.31
N PHE A 591 -11.61 26.77 0.15
CA PHE A 591 -11.32 26.99 1.58
C PHE A 591 -12.54 26.86 2.47
N SER A 592 -13.72 27.32 2.02
CA SER A 592 -14.97 27.18 2.78
C SER A 592 -15.35 25.71 3.06
N ALA A 593 -14.99 24.77 2.17
CA ALA A 593 -15.23 23.34 2.37
C ALA A 593 -14.45 22.75 3.56
N LEU A 594 -13.28 23.31 3.90
CA LEU A 594 -12.54 22.86 5.09
C LEU A 594 -13.30 23.17 6.39
N ILE A 595 -14.12 24.22 6.41
CA ILE A 595 -14.95 24.58 7.56
C ILE A 595 -16.06 23.53 7.74
N THR A 596 -16.74 23.14 6.67
CA THR A 596 -17.76 22.09 6.72
C THR A 596 -17.17 20.71 7.01
N ASP A 597 -15.96 20.42 6.52
CA ASP A 597 -15.22 19.19 6.86
C ASP A 597 -14.93 19.09 8.37
N VAL A 598 -14.51 20.20 9.01
CA VAL A 598 -14.32 20.27 10.47
C VAL A 598 -15.64 20.06 11.22
N VAL A 599 -16.70 20.77 10.85
CA VAL A 599 -18.01 20.68 11.50
C VAL A 599 -18.57 19.26 11.43
N LEU A 600 -18.57 18.65 10.24
CA LEU A 600 -19.00 17.27 10.01
C LEU A 600 -18.22 16.28 10.87
N ASN A 601 -16.89 16.36 10.83
CA ASN A 601 -16.02 15.39 11.49
C ASN A 601 -16.08 15.48 13.02
N LEU A 602 -16.22 16.69 13.59
CA LEU A 602 -16.40 16.85 15.02
C LEU A 602 -17.76 16.31 15.50
N ARG A 603 -18.85 16.60 14.79
CA ARG A 603 -20.20 16.12 15.15
C ARG A 603 -20.31 14.60 15.04
N TYR A 604 -19.84 14.00 13.94
CA TYR A 604 -19.87 12.54 13.78
C TYR A 604 -18.94 11.82 14.76
N ARG A 605 -17.77 12.37 15.09
CA ARG A 605 -16.89 11.82 16.14
C ARG A 605 -17.57 11.83 17.51
N SER A 606 -18.29 12.90 17.86
CA SER A 606 -19.06 12.98 19.12
C SER A 606 -20.18 11.93 19.18
N TYR A 607 -20.90 11.71 18.07
CA TYR A 607 -21.90 10.64 17.97
C TYR A 607 -21.27 9.24 18.14
N CYS A 608 -20.14 8.98 17.48
CA CYS A 608 -19.43 7.70 17.62
C CYS A 608 -18.97 7.42 19.06
N GLN A 609 -18.51 8.44 19.79
CA GLN A 609 -18.14 8.29 21.19
C GLN A 609 -19.34 7.94 22.08
N ARG A 610 -20.51 8.54 21.85
CA ARG A 610 -21.76 8.17 22.56
C ARG A 610 -22.19 6.74 22.23
N ALA A 611 -22.11 6.32 20.97
CA ALA A 611 -22.45 4.95 20.56
C ALA A 611 -21.52 3.88 21.15
N LEU A 612 -20.22 4.16 21.26
CA LEU A 612 -19.25 3.26 21.87
C LEU A 612 -19.41 3.16 23.40
N ALA A 613 -19.77 4.25 24.08
CA ALA A 613 -20.07 4.24 25.50
C ALA A 613 -21.33 3.40 25.82
N GLU A 614 -22.38 3.49 25.00
CA GLU A 614 -23.59 2.67 25.19
C GLU A 614 -23.35 1.19 24.89
N ARG A 615 -22.47 0.87 23.92
CA ARG A 615 -22.00 -0.50 23.66
C ARG A 615 -21.27 -1.11 24.86
N ALA A 616 -20.51 -0.33 25.63
CA ALA A 616 -19.82 -0.81 26.83
C ALA A 616 -20.83 -1.19 27.91
N ARG A 617 -21.74 -0.27 28.27
CA ARG A 617 -22.85 -0.50 29.22
C ARG A 617 -23.68 -1.75 28.91
N LEU A 618 -23.99 -1.97 27.63
CA LEU A 618 -24.76 -3.15 27.22
C LEU A 618 -23.99 -4.46 27.41
N ARG A 619 -22.65 -4.47 27.28
CA ARG A 619 -21.82 -5.63 27.58
C ARG A 619 -21.66 -5.85 29.08
N GLU A 620 -21.36 -4.79 29.84
CA GLU A 620 -21.30 -4.81 31.31
C GLU A 620 -22.59 -5.41 31.91
N ARG A 621 -23.76 -5.02 31.38
CA ARG A 621 -25.06 -5.55 31.80
C ARG A 621 -25.28 -7.01 31.41
N ASP A 622 -24.89 -7.44 30.21
CA ASP A 622 -25.04 -8.83 29.75
C ASP A 622 -24.09 -9.76 30.53
N GLU A 623 -22.87 -9.31 30.83
CA GLU A 623 -21.91 -10.00 31.72
C GLU A 623 -22.44 -10.12 33.15
N LEU A 624 -23.06 -9.07 33.71
CA LEU A 624 -23.73 -9.12 35.01
C LEU A 624 -24.91 -10.12 35.00
N VAL A 625 -25.74 -10.10 33.96
CA VAL A 625 -26.84 -11.07 33.79
C VAL A 625 -26.31 -12.50 33.63
N GLN A 626 -25.21 -12.70 32.92
CA GLN A 626 -24.59 -14.01 32.75
C GLN A 626 -23.97 -14.52 34.06
N LYS A 627 -23.30 -13.66 34.84
CA LYS A 627 -22.82 -13.98 36.20
C LYS A 627 -23.98 -14.35 37.13
N MET A 628 -25.06 -13.55 37.16
CA MET A 628 -26.26 -13.87 37.94
C MET A 628 -26.93 -15.19 37.52
N ARG A 629 -26.94 -15.51 36.22
CA ARG A 629 -27.45 -16.80 35.71
C ARG A 629 -26.59 -17.99 36.10
N VAL A 630 -25.26 -17.85 36.16
CA VAL A 630 -24.37 -18.90 36.67
C VAL A 630 -24.62 -19.13 38.17
N ILE A 631 -24.71 -18.05 38.96
CA ILE A 631 -24.97 -18.12 40.40
C ILE A 631 -26.35 -18.75 40.69
N ALA A 632 -27.39 -18.38 39.93
CA ALA A 632 -28.72 -18.99 40.05
C ALA A 632 -28.74 -20.46 39.56
N GLY A 633 -27.95 -20.79 38.54
CA GLY A 633 -27.82 -22.16 38.03
C GLY A 633 -27.13 -23.13 38.99
N SER A 634 -26.28 -22.63 39.89
CA SER A 634 -25.68 -23.41 41.00
C SER A 634 -26.57 -23.56 42.24
N GLY A 635 -27.78 -22.99 42.25
CA GLY A 635 -28.64 -22.90 43.44
C GLY A 635 -29.94 -23.73 43.38
N ALA A 636 -29.91 -24.92 42.77
CA ALA A 636 -31.12 -25.68 42.45
C ALA A 636 -31.06 -27.21 42.70
N THR A 637 -30.68 -27.60 43.92
CA THR A 637 -31.04 -28.90 44.52
C THR A 637 -31.28 -28.73 46.03
N ASP A 638 -32.42 -29.19 46.53
CA ASP A 638 -32.70 -29.31 47.97
C ASP A 638 -31.75 -30.36 48.61
N GLY A 639 -31.45 -30.33 49.91
CA GLY A 639 -31.83 -29.38 50.95
C GLY A 639 -31.43 -29.88 52.35
N SER A 640 -31.65 -29.05 53.38
CA SER A 640 -31.35 -29.27 54.83
C SER A 640 -29.88 -29.28 55.29
N ASP A 641 -29.71 -28.79 56.53
CA ASP A 641 -28.61 -28.95 57.49
C ASP A 641 -27.17 -28.64 57.06
N THR A 642 -26.90 -27.34 56.87
CA THR A 642 -25.55 -26.77 57.01
C THR A 642 -25.34 -26.13 58.38
N ASP A 643 -24.91 -26.92 59.38
CA ASP A 643 -24.25 -26.39 60.58
C ASP A 643 -23.20 -27.38 61.12
N LYS A 644 -22.05 -26.84 61.55
CA LYS A 644 -20.90 -27.49 62.22
C LYS A 644 -20.04 -28.53 61.45
N ALA A 645 -18.81 -28.06 61.17
CA ALA A 645 -17.54 -28.67 61.56
C ALA A 645 -17.12 -30.08 61.06
N VAL A 646 -16.11 -30.07 60.18
CA VAL A 646 -14.72 -30.55 60.41
C VAL A 646 -14.49 -31.80 61.28
N ASP A 647 -13.62 -32.69 60.73
CA ASP A 647 -12.86 -33.79 61.35
C ASP A 647 -13.46 -35.21 61.32
N TRP A 648 -13.11 -35.99 60.28
CA TRP A 648 -12.89 -37.44 60.42
C TRP A 648 -11.98 -38.06 59.32
N GLU A 649 -11.01 -38.87 59.77
CA GLU A 649 -10.23 -39.96 59.11
C GLU A 649 -9.68 -39.85 57.66
N MET A 650 -8.54 -39.19 57.55
CA MET A 650 -7.20 -39.82 57.40
C MET A 650 -7.07 -41.31 56.91
N LYS A 651 -6.20 -41.52 55.88
CA LYS A 651 -5.43 -42.74 55.48
C LYS A 651 -6.16 -44.00 54.96
N GLN A 652 -5.72 -44.47 53.78
CA GLN A 652 -4.90 -45.70 53.52
C GLN A 652 -4.79 -45.94 51.98
N LEU A 653 -3.88 -46.74 51.41
CA LEU A 653 -2.43 -47.01 51.63
C LEU A 653 -1.90 -47.73 50.34
N CYS A 654 -0.62 -48.17 50.33
CA CYS A 654 0.00 -49.09 49.34
C CYS A 654 0.32 -48.48 47.94
N GLN A 655 1.58 -48.43 47.45
CA GLN A 655 2.57 -49.48 47.08
C GLN A 655 2.43 -49.93 45.60
N ALA A 656 3.50 -50.18 44.81
CA ALA A 656 4.95 -50.11 45.05
C ALA A 656 5.75 -49.94 43.73
N ASP A 657 7.08 -50.14 43.86
CA ASP A 657 8.10 -50.48 42.85
C ASP A 657 8.82 -49.38 42.05
N GLU A 658 10.16 -49.45 42.16
CA GLU A 658 11.18 -48.70 41.41
C GLU A 658 11.63 -49.52 40.15
N PRO A 659 12.89 -49.48 39.67
CA PRO A 659 13.29 -48.63 38.55
C PRO A 659 13.85 -49.47 37.37
N SER A 660 14.39 -48.82 36.33
CA SER A 660 15.83 -48.96 36.01
C SER A 660 16.29 -48.06 34.84
N ASP A 661 17.61 -47.98 34.68
CA ASP A 661 18.46 -47.76 33.49
C ASP A 661 18.19 -46.54 32.56
N LEU A 662 19.08 -45.56 32.36
CA LEU A 662 20.57 -45.50 32.21
C LEU A 662 21.07 -45.61 30.75
N GLU A 663 21.02 -44.49 30.03
CA GLU A 663 21.95 -44.13 28.93
C GLU A 663 22.04 -42.59 28.90
N ARG A 664 23.14 -41.93 29.32
CA ARG A 664 24.52 -41.86 28.81
C ARG A 664 24.69 -41.34 27.38
N ALA A 665 25.36 -40.18 27.33
CA ALA A 665 26.36 -39.76 26.35
C ALA A 665 25.98 -39.65 24.86
N VAL A 666 25.93 -38.40 24.38
CA VAL A 666 26.91 -37.93 23.39
C VAL A 666 27.50 -36.60 23.89
N GLU A 667 28.81 -36.57 24.14
CA GLU A 667 29.56 -35.32 24.21
C GLU A 667 29.98 -34.87 22.80
N ASP A 668 30.22 -33.56 22.69
CA ASP A 668 31.03 -32.84 21.70
C ASP A 668 30.34 -32.19 20.46
N ASP A 669 30.27 -30.85 20.51
CA ASP A 669 30.76 -29.94 19.47
C ASP A 669 30.92 -28.55 20.10
N SER A 670 32.17 -28.13 20.35
CA SER A 670 32.52 -26.88 21.05
C SER A 670 32.40 -25.63 20.15
N SER A 671 31.24 -25.39 19.51
CA SER A 671 31.07 -24.30 18.54
C SER A 671 29.81 -23.41 18.69
N THR A 672 30.00 -22.27 19.36
CA THR A 672 29.13 -21.06 19.36
C THR A 672 27.79 -21.16 20.10
N GLU A 673 27.71 -20.53 21.27
CA GLU A 673 26.42 -20.19 21.89
C GLU A 673 25.56 -19.38 20.91
N CYS A 674 24.38 -19.92 20.60
CA CYS A 674 23.41 -19.27 19.72
C CYS A 674 22.57 -18.26 20.49
N ASN A 675 23.18 -17.18 20.99
CA ASN A 675 22.59 -16.21 21.92
C ASN A 675 21.18 -15.73 21.51
N VAL A 676 20.16 -16.35 22.11
CA VAL A 676 18.75 -15.91 22.11
C VAL A 676 18.56 -15.01 23.33
N LEU A 677 18.06 -13.79 23.13
CA LEU A 677 17.94 -12.81 24.20
C LEU A 677 16.53 -12.85 24.81
N LYS A 678 16.42 -13.27 26.07
CA LYS A 678 15.19 -13.09 26.89
C LYS A 678 14.91 -11.60 27.06
N LEU A 679 13.67 -11.18 26.80
CA LEU A 679 13.28 -9.77 26.83
C LEU A 679 12.68 -9.41 28.19
N ASP A 680 13.34 -8.53 28.94
CA ASP A 680 12.75 -7.89 30.12
C ASP A 680 11.84 -6.73 29.69
N VAL A 681 10.53 -6.94 29.82
CA VAL A 681 9.49 -5.95 29.54
C VAL A 681 9.10 -5.12 30.77
N THR A 682 9.58 -5.47 31.96
CA THR A 682 9.23 -4.77 33.20
C THR A 682 9.92 -3.40 33.28
N ASN A 683 9.24 -2.41 33.88
CA ASN A 683 9.76 -1.05 34.12
C ASN A 683 10.34 -0.29 32.90
N GLN A 684 10.06 -0.74 31.68
CA GLN A 684 10.53 -0.10 30.45
C GLN A 684 9.88 1.28 30.23
N ARG A 685 10.70 2.31 29.98
CA ARG A 685 10.18 3.65 29.66
C ARG A 685 9.64 3.69 28.22
N PRO A 686 8.41 4.19 27.98
CA PRO A 686 7.81 4.21 26.66
C PRO A 686 8.57 5.14 25.69
N ILE A 687 8.59 4.77 24.41
CA ILE A 687 9.34 5.48 23.36
C ILE A 687 8.39 6.38 22.56
N SER A 688 8.62 7.69 22.60
CA SER A 688 7.88 8.68 21.80
C SER A 688 7.83 8.30 20.32
N GLU A 689 6.61 8.15 19.79
CA GLU A 689 6.36 7.89 18.38
C GLU A 689 6.52 9.17 17.57
N ALA A 690 6.14 10.32 18.14
CA ALA A 690 6.35 11.63 17.52
C ALA A 690 7.84 11.84 17.14
N ARG A 691 8.75 11.54 18.07
CA ARG A 691 10.19 11.63 17.82
C ARG A 691 10.68 10.64 16.76
N ARG A 692 10.20 9.39 16.79
CA ARG A 692 10.56 8.38 15.78
C ARG A 692 10.11 8.78 14.37
N TYR A 693 8.92 9.37 14.22
CA TYR A 693 8.42 9.81 12.91
C TYR A 693 8.97 11.16 12.41
N GLY A 694 9.35 12.07 13.31
CA GLY A 694 10.16 13.24 12.96
C GLY A 694 11.50 12.82 12.34
N LEU A 695 12.22 11.90 12.99
CA LEU A 695 13.47 11.34 12.49
C LEU A 695 13.29 10.60 11.15
N LEU A 696 12.22 9.82 10.98
CA LEU A 696 11.92 9.12 9.72
C LEU A 696 11.60 10.07 8.55
N THR A 697 11.09 11.27 8.84
CA THR A 697 10.86 12.28 7.79
C THR A 697 12.15 13.02 7.44
N LEU A 698 12.98 13.37 8.42
CA LEU A 698 14.31 13.93 8.17
C LEU A 698 15.18 12.95 7.35
N ALA A 699 15.12 11.66 7.67
CA ALA A 699 15.67 10.58 6.86
C ALA A 699 15.14 10.57 5.42
N SER A 700 13.83 10.80 5.23
CA SER A 700 13.22 10.87 3.89
C SER A 700 13.80 12.00 3.04
N PHE A 701 14.17 13.14 3.63
CA PHE A 701 14.90 14.22 2.93
C PHE A 701 16.35 13.86 2.64
N ALA A 702 17.05 13.25 3.59
CA ALA A 702 18.41 12.76 3.37
C ALA A 702 18.49 11.76 2.21
N MET A 703 17.44 10.97 1.95
CA MET A 703 17.37 10.09 0.78
C MET A 703 17.17 10.82 -0.56
N ILE A 704 16.49 11.97 -0.55
CA ILE A 704 16.41 12.83 -1.74
C ILE A 704 17.79 13.44 -2.00
N CYS A 705 18.51 13.90 -0.96
CA CYS A 705 19.91 14.34 -1.09
C CYS A 705 20.83 13.23 -1.64
N ALA A 706 20.72 11.99 -1.13
CA ALA A 706 21.49 10.85 -1.61
C ALA A 706 21.28 10.54 -3.10
N SER A 707 20.11 10.87 -3.64
CA SER A 707 19.80 10.67 -5.06
C SER A 707 20.52 11.63 -6.01
N THR A 708 21.21 12.67 -5.51
CA THR A 708 22.00 13.58 -6.36
C THR A 708 23.17 12.87 -7.07
N SER A 709 23.67 11.75 -6.55
CA SER A 709 24.60 10.84 -7.25
C SER A 709 24.03 10.31 -8.58
N TYR A 710 22.73 9.99 -8.63
CA TYR A 710 22.04 9.52 -9.83
C TYR A 710 21.63 10.64 -10.79
N ALA A 711 21.92 11.91 -10.45
CA ALA A 711 21.57 13.06 -11.27
C ALA A 711 22.47 13.24 -12.50
N PHE A 712 23.55 12.45 -12.66
CA PHE A 712 24.51 12.60 -13.76
C PHE A 712 23.85 12.62 -15.15
N ASN A 713 22.89 11.73 -15.40
CA ASN A 713 22.16 11.67 -16.67
C ASN A 713 21.36 12.93 -17.01
N LEU A 714 21.04 13.77 -16.02
CA LEU A 714 20.36 15.05 -16.25
C LEU A 714 21.31 16.08 -16.85
N PHE A 715 22.58 16.12 -16.42
CA PHE A 715 23.56 17.13 -16.86
C PHE A 715 24.61 16.60 -17.83
N SER A 716 24.73 15.30 -18.04
CA SER A 716 25.70 14.68 -18.95
C SER A 716 25.62 15.21 -20.39
N GLY A 717 24.40 15.43 -20.91
CA GLY A 717 24.19 16.08 -22.20
C GLY A 717 24.73 17.52 -22.22
N SER A 718 24.30 18.35 -21.27
CA SER A 718 24.77 19.74 -21.14
C SER A 718 26.29 19.85 -20.87
N LEU A 719 26.89 18.83 -20.25
CA LEU A 719 28.32 18.72 -20.02
C LEU A 719 29.06 18.41 -21.33
N ARG A 720 28.63 17.36 -22.04
CA ARG A 720 29.15 16.98 -23.35
C ARG A 720 29.05 18.13 -24.34
N ASP A 721 27.88 18.76 -24.42
CA ASP A 721 27.57 19.77 -25.44
C ASP A 721 28.24 21.12 -25.15
N LYS A 722 28.53 21.46 -23.87
CA LYS A 722 29.26 22.69 -23.50
C LYS A 722 30.78 22.57 -23.60
N TYR A 723 31.36 21.39 -23.37
CA TYR A 723 32.82 21.19 -23.35
C TYR A 723 33.34 20.27 -24.47
N ASN A 724 32.47 19.89 -25.43
CA ASN A 724 32.77 19.05 -26.59
C ASN A 724 33.43 17.70 -26.25
N PHE A 725 33.02 17.09 -25.14
CA PHE A 725 33.62 15.83 -24.66
C PHE A 725 33.19 14.62 -25.48
N ASP A 726 34.10 13.66 -25.66
CA ASP A 726 33.81 12.39 -26.32
C ASP A 726 33.21 11.32 -25.37
N SER A 727 32.82 10.18 -25.93
CA SER A 727 32.23 9.04 -25.20
C SER A 727 33.17 8.44 -24.14
N ARG A 728 34.48 8.42 -24.39
CA ARG A 728 35.52 7.88 -23.49
C ARG A 728 35.73 8.83 -22.30
N GLN A 729 35.77 10.14 -22.56
CA GLN A 729 35.85 11.20 -21.55
C GLN A 729 34.59 11.24 -20.67
N MET A 730 33.40 11.22 -21.29
CA MET A 730 32.12 11.21 -20.56
C MET A 730 31.95 9.95 -19.70
N SER A 731 32.33 8.78 -20.21
CA SER A 731 32.35 7.52 -19.44
C SER A 731 33.32 7.60 -18.25
N THR A 732 34.49 8.22 -18.43
CA THR A 732 35.50 8.38 -17.37
C THR A 732 34.99 9.28 -16.24
N ILE A 733 34.36 10.43 -16.54
CA ILE A 733 33.78 11.33 -15.52
C ILE A 733 32.69 10.62 -14.71
N ASN A 734 31.84 9.83 -15.37
CA ASN A 734 30.81 9.05 -14.70
C ASN A 734 31.42 7.95 -13.81
N THR A 735 32.35 7.17 -14.37
CA THR A 735 32.99 6.03 -13.68
C THR A 735 33.78 6.48 -12.44
N VAL A 736 34.55 7.58 -12.52
CA VAL A 736 35.25 8.10 -11.34
C VAL A 736 34.26 8.56 -10.27
N GLY A 737 33.18 9.24 -10.65
CA GLY A 737 32.10 9.57 -9.72
C GLY A 737 31.51 8.33 -9.04
N MET A 738 31.26 7.26 -9.80
CA MET A 738 30.70 6.01 -9.29
C MET A 738 31.64 5.21 -8.40
N VAL A 739 32.95 5.18 -8.68
CA VAL A 739 33.92 4.51 -7.80
C VAL A 739 33.91 5.16 -6.42
N PHE A 740 33.97 6.49 -6.35
CA PHE A 740 33.88 7.22 -5.08
C PHE A 740 32.48 7.16 -4.44
N ALA A 741 31.42 6.99 -5.22
CA ALA A 741 30.07 6.77 -4.70
C ALA A 741 29.95 5.49 -3.86
N TYR A 742 30.62 4.42 -4.27
CA TYR A 742 30.48 3.09 -3.66
C TYR A 742 31.69 2.63 -2.84
N PHE A 743 32.76 3.43 -2.75
CA PHE A 743 33.88 3.21 -1.84
C PHE A 743 33.53 3.57 -0.37
N LEU A 744 32.51 2.88 0.16
CA LEU A 744 31.84 3.29 1.41
C LEU A 744 32.33 2.56 2.67
N LEU A 745 33.11 1.48 2.53
CA LEU A 745 33.56 0.65 3.66
C LEU A 745 34.32 1.43 4.77
N PRO A 746 35.24 2.37 4.48
CA PRO A 746 35.88 3.18 5.51
C PRO A 746 34.89 4.00 6.34
N TYR A 747 33.86 4.54 5.67
CA TYR A 747 32.81 5.33 6.32
C TYR A 747 31.80 4.46 7.08
N GLY A 748 31.63 3.19 6.68
CA GLY A 748 30.99 2.16 7.49
C GLY A 748 31.73 1.87 8.79
N THR A 749 33.07 1.80 8.76
CA THR A 749 33.88 1.68 9.97
C THR A 749 33.77 2.91 10.87
N ILE A 750 33.79 4.12 10.31
CA ILE A 750 33.53 5.36 11.07
C ILE A 750 32.13 5.34 11.69
N TYR A 751 31.12 4.89 10.96
CA TYR A 751 29.74 4.77 11.45
C TYR A 751 29.63 3.80 12.62
N ASP A 752 30.13 2.56 12.50
CA ASP A 752 29.98 1.56 13.57
C ASP A 752 30.80 1.94 14.82
N TYR A 753 31.90 2.70 14.68
CA TYR A 753 32.74 3.12 15.81
C TYR A 753 32.26 4.42 16.49
N LEU A 754 31.96 5.48 15.74
CA LEU A 754 31.61 6.82 16.24
C LEU A 754 30.12 7.19 16.09
N GLY A 755 29.34 6.37 15.38
CA GLY A 755 27.94 6.64 15.08
C GLY A 755 27.72 7.52 13.84
N PRO A 756 26.46 7.91 13.56
CA PRO A 756 26.09 8.64 12.34
C PRO A 756 26.68 10.06 12.22
N LEU A 757 27.06 10.71 13.33
CA LEU A 757 27.35 12.15 13.36
C LEU A 757 28.53 12.56 12.44
N PRO A 758 29.73 11.95 12.51
CA PRO A 758 30.83 12.31 11.60
C PRO A 758 30.50 12.03 10.13
N VAL A 759 29.70 10.99 9.87
CA VAL A 759 29.30 10.60 8.50
C VAL A 759 28.37 11.64 7.89
N TYR A 760 27.41 12.21 8.66
CA TYR A 760 26.59 13.33 8.18
C TYR A 760 27.38 14.63 7.99
N ILE A 761 28.36 14.92 8.84
CA ILE A 761 29.26 16.08 8.66
C ILE A 761 29.98 15.94 7.32
N LEU A 762 30.57 14.77 7.06
CA LEU A 762 31.30 14.52 5.81
C LEU A 762 30.36 14.50 4.59
N ALA A 763 29.17 13.89 4.69
CA ALA A 763 28.15 13.89 3.64
C ALA A 763 27.76 15.32 3.23
N CYS A 764 27.46 16.15 4.23
CA CYS A 764 27.08 17.54 4.06
C CYS A 764 28.19 18.36 3.38
N VAL A 765 29.44 18.24 3.84
CA VAL A 765 30.60 18.95 3.28
C VAL A 765 30.91 18.49 1.85
N LEU A 766 31.10 17.19 1.61
CA LEU A 766 31.55 16.67 0.32
C LEU A 766 30.52 16.89 -0.79
N ALA A 767 29.24 16.63 -0.53
CA ALA A 767 28.19 16.84 -1.53
C ALA A 767 28.04 18.34 -1.85
N SER A 768 28.01 19.21 -0.83
CA SER A 768 27.91 20.66 -1.03
C SER A 768 29.11 21.21 -1.80
N LEU A 769 30.33 20.76 -1.50
CA LEU A 769 31.54 21.16 -2.20
C LEU A 769 31.54 20.68 -3.66
N GLY A 770 31.19 19.41 -3.90
CA GLY A 770 31.08 18.85 -5.25
C GLY A 770 30.05 19.61 -6.11
N LEU A 771 28.88 19.89 -5.55
CA LEU A 771 27.83 20.70 -6.20
C LEU A 771 28.29 22.13 -6.47
N LEU A 772 28.89 22.81 -5.48
CA LEU A 772 29.37 24.18 -5.61
C LEU A 772 30.42 24.32 -6.73
N LEU A 773 31.41 23.43 -6.76
CA LEU A 773 32.44 23.39 -7.80
C LEU A 773 31.85 23.09 -9.18
N MET A 774 30.86 22.19 -9.26
CA MET A 774 30.12 21.92 -10.49
C MET A 774 29.37 23.18 -10.99
N GLY A 775 28.69 23.90 -10.10
CA GLY A 775 27.98 25.15 -10.39
C GLY A 775 28.91 26.25 -10.90
N LEU A 776 30.01 26.52 -10.19
CA LEU A 776 31.02 27.50 -10.56
C LEU A 776 31.67 27.17 -11.92
N THR A 777 31.88 25.89 -12.21
CA THR A 777 32.40 25.45 -13.51
C THR A 777 31.38 25.66 -14.63
N PHE A 778 30.11 25.31 -14.41
CA PHE A 778 29.04 25.57 -15.38
C PHE A 778 28.76 27.06 -15.58
N GLN A 779 28.99 27.91 -14.58
CA GLN A 779 28.92 29.38 -14.70
C GLN A 779 30.11 29.96 -15.48
N GLY A 780 31.24 29.24 -15.55
CA GLY A 780 32.47 29.69 -16.22
C GLY A 780 33.49 30.36 -15.28
N VAL A 781 33.24 30.38 -13.97
CA VAL A 781 34.18 30.89 -12.95
C VAL A 781 35.37 29.93 -12.80
N ILE A 782 35.13 28.63 -12.94
CA ILE A 782 36.18 27.59 -13.00
C ILE A 782 36.24 27.07 -14.44
N ALA A 783 37.44 27.03 -15.03
CA ALA A 783 37.63 26.45 -16.36
C ALA A 783 37.43 24.92 -16.33
N GLY A 784 36.52 24.41 -17.17
CA GLY A 784 36.18 23.00 -17.22
C GLY A 784 37.29 22.12 -17.85
N SER A 785 37.53 20.95 -17.26
CA SER A 785 38.37 19.90 -17.84
C SER A 785 37.90 18.53 -17.34
N VAL A 786 38.21 17.46 -18.08
CA VAL A 786 37.80 16.09 -17.72
C VAL A 786 38.23 15.74 -16.29
N VAL A 787 39.49 16.02 -15.92
CA VAL A 787 40.03 15.77 -14.58
C VAL A 787 39.28 16.55 -13.49
N ARG A 788 38.98 17.84 -13.73
CA ARG A 788 38.20 18.66 -12.78
C ARG A 788 36.79 18.10 -12.59
N PHE A 789 36.11 17.74 -13.68
CA PHE A 789 34.79 17.12 -13.61
C PHE A 789 34.82 15.75 -12.93
N CYS A 790 35.85 14.92 -13.12
CA CYS A 790 36.04 13.68 -12.36
C CYS A 790 36.10 13.94 -10.84
N VAL A 791 36.91 14.91 -10.39
CA VAL A 791 37.04 15.27 -8.97
C VAL A 791 35.72 15.83 -8.41
N PHE A 792 35.06 16.75 -9.10
CA PHE A 792 33.81 17.35 -8.62
C PHE A 792 32.68 16.31 -8.58
N ASN A 793 32.63 15.38 -9.53
CA ASN A 793 31.65 14.30 -9.57
C ASN A 793 31.93 13.23 -8.51
N ALA A 794 33.21 12.97 -8.16
CA ALA A 794 33.59 12.12 -7.03
C ALA A 794 33.16 12.71 -5.68
N LEU A 795 33.44 14.00 -5.43
CA LEU A 795 33.03 14.71 -4.21
C LEU A 795 31.50 14.69 -4.05
N LEU A 796 30.78 15.03 -5.12
CA LEU A 796 29.31 14.95 -5.21
C LEU A 796 28.81 13.54 -4.87
N SER A 797 29.24 12.52 -5.62
CA SER A 797 28.66 11.18 -5.52
C SER A 797 29.02 10.46 -4.22
N LEU A 798 30.23 10.66 -3.68
CA LEU A 798 30.60 10.19 -2.35
C LEU A 798 29.72 10.86 -1.28
N GLY A 799 29.70 12.20 -1.25
CA GLY A 799 28.89 12.95 -0.28
C GLY A 799 27.42 12.56 -0.31
N SER A 800 26.90 12.28 -1.51
CA SER A 800 25.54 11.75 -1.73
C SER A 800 25.32 10.41 -1.03
N GLN A 801 26.16 9.40 -1.30
CA GLN A 801 25.93 8.05 -0.76
C GLN A 801 26.27 7.94 0.74
N LEU A 802 27.07 8.86 1.28
CA LEU A 802 27.23 9.01 2.73
C LEU A 802 25.90 9.39 3.42
N PHE A 803 24.98 10.10 2.75
CA PHE A 803 23.62 10.27 3.26
C PHE A 803 22.85 8.94 3.28
N ASP A 804 22.89 8.10 2.23
CA ASP A 804 22.21 6.78 2.25
C ASP A 804 22.71 5.92 3.41
N LEU A 805 24.03 5.80 3.56
CA LEU A 805 24.67 5.08 4.65
C LEU A 805 24.21 5.57 6.02
N ALA A 806 24.44 6.86 6.32
CA ALA A 806 24.12 7.42 7.63
C ALA A 806 22.62 7.42 7.94
N THR A 807 21.77 7.44 6.91
CA THR A 807 20.31 7.47 7.04
C THR A 807 19.74 6.08 7.27
N VAL A 808 19.96 5.15 6.33
CA VAL A 808 19.24 3.89 6.33
C VAL A 808 19.69 3.00 7.49
N VAL A 809 20.99 2.94 7.80
CA VAL A 809 21.49 2.14 8.94
C VAL A 809 20.97 2.69 10.28
N THR A 810 20.88 4.02 10.45
CA THR A 810 20.29 4.62 11.67
C THR A 810 18.79 4.29 11.76
N MET A 811 18.05 4.42 10.66
CA MET A 811 16.61 4.17 10.63
C MET A 811 16.22 2.71 10.87
N LEU A 812 16.99 1.74 10.37
CA LEU A 812 16.74 0.31 10.64
C LEU A 812 17.10 -0.13 12.06
N SER A 813 17.89 0.66 12.78
CA SER A 813 18.07 0.50 14.23
C SER A 813 16.98 1.21 15.04
N ILE A 814 16.35 2.27 14.53
CA ILE A 814 15.22 2.96 15.21
C ILE A 814 13.89 2.20 15.03
N PHE A 815 13.73 1.45 13.93
CA PHE A 815 12.55 0.64 13.61
C PHE A 815 12.89 -0.84 13.39
N PRO A 816 13.42 -1.56 14.42
CA PRO A 816 13.96 -2.91 14.26
C PRO A 816 12.93 -3.95 13.79
N THR A 817 11.63 -3.74 14.05
CA THR A 817 10.50 -4.64 13.70
C THR A 817 9.73 -4.23 12.43
N ARG A 818 10.11 -3.12 11.77
CA ARG A 818 9.45 -2.60 10.55
C ARG A 818 10.45 -2.35 9.42
N ARG A 819 11.55 -3.10 9.39
CA ARG A 819 12.69 -2.89 8.48
C ARG A 819 12.26 -2.79 7.01
N GLY A 820 11.44 -3.73 6.52
CA GLY A 820 10.86 -3.71 5.18
C GLY A 820 10.19 -2.38 4.85
N TRP A 821 9.21 -1.93 5.65
CA TRP A 821 8.52 -0.66 5.38
C TRP A 821 9.42 0.57 5.42
N VAL A 822 10.43 0.60 6.29
CA VAL A 822 11.39 1.69 6.36
C VAL A 822 12.32 1.71 5.14
N VAL A 823 12.75 0.55 4.65
CA VAL A 823 13.46 0.45 3.36
C VAL A 823 12.54 0.83 2.20
N ALA A 824 11.27 0.39 2.21
CA ALA A 824 10.26 0.76 1.21
C ALA A 824 10.14 2.30 1.10
N LEU A 825 10.09 2.97 2.24
CA LEU A 825 10.00 4.42 2.35
C LEU A 825 11.28 5.08 1.76
N LEU A 826 12.42 4.78 2.38
CA LEU A 826 13.68 5.50 2.17
C LEU A 826 14.30 5.18 0.81
N LYS A 827 14.40 3.90 0.42
CA LYS A 827 14.95 3.53 -0.88
C LYS A 827 14.04 3.95 -2.03
N THR A 828 12.71 4.01 -1.87
CA THR A 828 11.83 4.51 -2.93
C THR A 828 12.03 6.01 -3.16
N LEU A 829 12.19 6.82 -2.11
CA LEU A 829 12.58 8.23 -2.30
C LEU A 829 13.98 8.38 -2.89
N MET A 830 14.93 7.49 -2.60
CA MET A 830 16.23 7.50 -3.28
C MET A 830 16.10 7.21 -4.79
N GLY A 831 15.21 6.27 -5.17
CA GLY A 831 14.96 5.89 -6.56
C GLY A 831 14.15 6.92 -7.35
N LEU A 832 13.15 7.54 -6.72
CA LEU A 832 12.38 8.65 -7.29
C LEU A 832 13.14 9.97 -7.23
N GLY A 833 14.12 10.12 -6.34
CA GLY A 833 14.81 11.37 -6.04
C GLY A 833 15.50 12.00 -7.24
N SER A 834 16.07 11.19 -8.15
CA SER A 834 16.66 11.68 -9.40
C SER A 834 15.61 12.19 -10.39
N ALA A 835 14.41 11.61 -10.42
CA ALA A 835 13.28 12.10 -11.22
C ALA A 835 12.63 13.34 -10.58
N ILE A 836 12.60 13.41 -9.25
CA ILE A 836 12.20 14.58 -8.46
C ILE A 836 13.15 15.75 -8.75
N ILE A 837 14.45 15.58 -8.55
CA ILE A 837 15.50 16.58 -8.82
C ILE A 837 15.57 16.93 -10.31
N GLY A 838 15.38 15.95 -11.20
CA GLY A 838 15.29 16.15 -12.64
C GLY A 838 14.10 17.01 -13.04
N SER A 839 12.92 16.71 -12.52
CA SER A 839 11.74 17.58 -12.64
C SER A 839 12.10 18.97 -12.15
N MET A 840 12.66 19.08 -10.95
CA MET A 840 13.04 20.32 -10.27
C MET A 840 14.20 21.10 -10.95
N ARG A 841 14.85 20.53 -11.97
CA ARG A 841 15.67 21.28 -12.93
C ARG A 841 14.85 21.89 -14.06
N THR A 842 14.00 21.09 -14.70
CA THR A 842 13.39 21.36 -16.02
C THR A 842 12.48 22.59 -16.15
N GLY A 843 12.13 23.28 -15.07
CA GLY A 843 11.31 24.51 -15.11
C GLY A 843 11.69 25.62 -14.10
N PHE A 844 12.72 25.42 -13.27
CA PHE A 844 13.37 26.46 -12.44
C PHE A 844 14.67 26.89 -13.11
N PHE A 845 15.42 25.91 -13.60
CA PHE A 845 16.82 26.04 -14.03
C PHE A 845 17.00 25.53 -15.47
N LEU A 846 15.95 25.67 -16.27
CA LEU A 846 16.01 25.44 -17.72
C LEU A 846 17.08 26.37 -18.30
N ASN A 847 17.94 25.83 -19.14
CA ASN A 847 19.08 26.52 -19.77
C ASN A 847 20.11 27.15 -18.80
N THR A 848 19.97 26.99 -17.48
CA THR A 848 20.83 27.62 -16.45
C THR A 848 21.42 26.57 -15.48
N PRO A 849 22.28 25.67 -15.96
CA PRO A 849 22.79 24.53 -15.17
C PRO A 849 23.56 24.92 -13.91
N ALA A 850 24.21 26.09 -13.87
CA ALA A 850 24.89 26.58 -12.66
C ALA A 850 23.91 26.80 -11.48
N ASN A 851 22.78 27.46 -11.75
CA ASN A 851 21.77 27.80 -10.74
C ASN A 851 21.13 26.54 -10.13
N TYR A 852 20.96 25.49 -10.94
CA TYR A 852 20.53 24.17 -10.49
C TYR A 852 21.49 23.57 -9.45
N PHE A 853 22.81 23.67 -9.68
CA PHE A 853 23.79 23.18 -8.71
C PHE A 853 23.80 24.00 -7.41
N TYR A 854 23.69 25.33 -7.48
CA TYR A 854 23.60 26.17 -6.28
C TYR A 854 22.32 25.93 -5.45
N PHE A 855 21.19 25.66 -6.11
CA PHE A 855 19.98 25.22 -5.42
C PHE A 855 20.19 23.89 -4.68
N LEU A 856 20.88 22.92 -5.29
CA LEU A 856 21.19 21.66 -4.63
C LEU A 856 22.17 21.83 -3.46
N VAL A 857 23.13 22.77 -3.52
CA VAL A 857 23.97 23.13 -2.35
C VAL A 857 23.09 23.55 -1.17
N GLY A 858 22.12 24.45 -1.39
CA GLY A 858 21.19 24.86 -0.33
C GLY A 858 20.36 23.70 0.24
N MET A 859 19.82 22.84 -0.63
CA MET A 859 19.05 21.65 -0.23
C MET A 859 19.88 20.67 0.63
N VAL A 860 21.12 20.42 0.22
CA VAL A 860 22.05 19.51 0.91
C VAL A 860 22.51 20.10 2.25
N LEU A 861 22.88 21.38 2.30
CA LEU A 861 23.30 22.04 3.55
C LEU A 861 22.18 22.05 4.60
N VAL A 862 20.96 22.46 4.23
CA VAL A 862 19.83 22.50 5.17
C VAL A 862 19.49 21.11 5.71
N THR A 863 19.40 20.11 4.83
CA THR A 863 19.13 18.71 5.21
C THR A 863 20.26 18.14 6.07
N GLY A 864 21.51 18.38 5.67
CA GLY A 864 22.71 17.92 6.36
C GLY A 864 22.83 18.48 7.77
N LEU A 865 22.66 19.80 7.94
CA LEU A 865 22.68 20.45 9.26
C LEU A 865 21.57 19.94 10.18
N CYS A 866 20.36 19.69 9.64
CA CYS A 866 19.28 19.07 10.42
C CYS A 866 19.65 17.63 10.85
N CYS A 867 20.24 16.82 9.96
CA CYS A 867 20.73 15.48 10.32
C CYS A 867 21.84 15.53 11.38
N ILE A 868 22.82 16.43 11.22
CA ILE A 868 23.92 16.67 12.17
C ILE A 868 23.38 17.02 13.56
N ALA A 869 22.33 17.85 13.64
CA ALA A 869 21.69 18.21 14.90
C ALA A 869 20.90 17.04 15.53
N VAL A 870 20.01 16.38 14.77
CA VAL A 870 18.92 15.57 15.33
C VAL A 870 19.12 14.04 15.18
N MET A 871 19.79 13.57 14.12
CA MET A 871 19.93 12.13 13.85
C MET A 871 20.94 11.47 14.79
N ARG A 872 20.45 10.57 15.66
CA ARG A 872 21.25 9.82 16.64
C ARG A 872 20.77 8.37 16.69
N LEU A 873 21.67 7.44 17.02
CA LEU A 873 21.32 6.04 17.28
C LEU A 873 20.45 5.89 18.53
N PRO A 874 19.56 4.89 18.60
CA PRO A 874 18.78 4.59 19.80
C PRO A 874 19.69 4.04 20.91
N SER A 875 19.32 4.25 22.17
CA SER A 875 20.24 4.02 23.30
C SER A 875 20.71 2.58 23.50
N TYR A 876 20.04 1.59 22.89
CA TYR A 876 20.43 0.18 22.93
C TYR A 876 21.49 -0.18 21.86
N HIS A 877 21.65 0.64 20.82
CA HIS A 877 22.60 0.41 19.74
C HIS A 877 23.92 1.12 20.04
N LEU A 878 24.76 0.46 20.83
CA LEU A 878 26.08 0.97 21.24
C LEU A 878 27.03 1.03 20.03
N THR A 879 27.75 2.14 19.90
CA THR A 879 28.87 2.24 18.94
C THR A 879 30.13 1.63 19.54
N GLY A 880 31.11 1.25 18.73
CA GLY A 880 32.37 0.66 19.23
C GLY A 880 33.10 1.54 20.27
N TYR A 881 33.07 2.86 20.13
CA TYR A 881 33.60 3.80 21.13
C TYR A 881 32.84 3.76 22.46
N GLN A 882 31.52 3.54 22.45
CA GLN A 882 30.74 3.37 23.67
C GLN A 882 30.96 1.99 24.31
N GLN A 883 31.09 0.95 23.47
CA GLN A 883 31.27 -0.43 23.89
C GLN A 883 32.60 -0.66 24.64
N SER A 884 33.63 0.14 24.35
CA SER A 884 34.92 0.15 25.05
C SER A 884 35.03 1.12 26.23
N ARG A 885 33.99 1.93 26.52
CA ARG A 885 34.01 2.98 27.56
C ARG A 885 32.95 2.85 28.65
N LEU A 886 31.86 2.12 28.40
CA LEU A 886 30.82 1.84 29.39
C LEU A 886 31.19 0.62 30.26
N SER A 887 30.73 0.58 31.50
CA SER A 887 30.76 -0.66 32.30
C SER A 887 29.76 -1.68 31.76
N ASP A 888 29.94 -2.97 32.06
CA ASP A 888 29.04 -4.02 31.55
C ASP A 888 27.62 -3.92 32.11
N GLU A 889 27.45 -3.43 33.34
CA GLU A 889 26.16 -2.99 33.88
C GLU A 889 25.51 -1.89 33.00
N GLN A 890 26.26 -0.86 32.62
CA GLN A 890 25.76 0.20 31.74
C GLN A 890 25.47 -0.30 30.33
N LYS A 891 26.19 -1.33 29.84
CA LYS A 891 25.87 -2.02 28.57
C LYS A 891 24.57 -2.82 28.72
N ALA A 892 24.37 -3.55 29.81
CA ALA A 892 23.16 -4.32 30.10
C ALA A 892 21.92 -3.43 30.22
N VAL A 893 21.96 -2.37 31.04
CA VAL A 893 20.85 -1.41 31.21
C VAL A 893 20.48 -0.70 29.90
N ARG A 894 21.47 -0.42 29.04
CA ARG A 894 21.22 0.13 27.70
C ARG A 894 20.66 -0.93 26.75
N GLY A 895 21.19 -2.14 26.78
CA GLY A 895 20.78 -3.29 25.97
C GLY A 895 19.34 -3.70 26.26
N ALA A 896 18.93 -3.78 27.53
CA ALA A 896 17.58 -4.14 27.97
C ALA A 896 16.49 -3.28 27.32
N ARG A 897 16.78 -2.00 27.02
CA ARG A 897 15.85 -1.12 26.28
C ARG A 897 15.52 -1.61 24.87
N VAL A 898 16.22 -2.59 24.31
CA VAL A 898 15.83 -3.24 23.06
C VAL A 898 14.42 -3.85 23.17
N ALA A 899 14.03 -4.35 24.35
CA ALA A 899 12.69 -4.86 24.60
C ALA A 899 11.63 -3.82 24.25
N ALA A 900 11.77 -2.57 24.74
CA ALA A 900 10.84 -1.48 24.41
C ALA A 900 10.76 -1.19 22.89
N TYR A 901 11.88 -1.27 22.15
CA TYR A 901 11.90 -1.07 20.68
C TYR A 901 11.34 -2.26 19.88
N LEU A 902 11.24 -3.44 20.49
CA LEU A 902 10.67 -4.66 19.88
C LEU A 902 9.17 -4.81 20.21
N THR A 903 8.79 -4.65 21.48
CA THR A 903 7.42 -4.93 21.96
C THR A 903 6.44 -3.79 21.73
N GLN A 904 6.87 -2.52 21.76
CA GLN A 904 6.03 -1.37 21.44
C GLN A 904 5.80 -1.30 19.92
N GLU A 905 4.81 -2.03 19.41
CA GLU A 905 4.48 -2.09 17.97
C GLU A 905 4.25 -0.67 17.39
N PRO A 906 5.14 -0.15 16.54
CA PRO A 906 4.98 1.21 16.04
C PRO A 906 3.85 1.27 15.00
N PRO A 907 2.93 2.24 15.09
CA PRO A 907 1.75 2.32 14.23
C PRO A 907 2.18 2.49 12.77
N ILE A 908 1.67 1.65 11.85
CA ILE A 908 2.28 1.43 10.53
C ILE A 908 2.55 2.75 9.77
N ALA A 909 3.84 3.10 9.73
CA ALA A 909 4.41 4.35 9.25
C ALA A 909 3.99 4.76 7.83
N LEU A 910 3.70 3.78 6.97
CA LEU A 910 3.54 3.98 5.54
C LEU A 910 2.37 4.92 5.17
N ALA A 911 1.42 5.12 6.09
CA ALA A 911 0.38 6.15 5.99
C ALA A 911 0.93 7.60 5.90
N ALA A 912 2.24 7.81 6.17
CA ALA A 912 2.93 9.08 5.97
C ALA A 912 3.31 9.36 4.51
N PHE A 913 3.65 8.35 3.70
CA PHE A 913 3.97 8.58 2.28
C PHE A 913 2.73 8.88 1.44
N THR A 914 1.58 8.29 1.79
CA THR A 914 0.27 8.70 1.26
C THR A 914 -0.15 10.13 1.66
N LYS A 915 0.57 10.80 2.57
CA LYS A 915 0.33 12.22 2.93
C LYS A 915 1.17 13.22 2.13
N VAL A 916 2.35 12.86 1.64
CA VAL A 916 3.26 13.81 0.93
C VAL A 916 2.97 13.90 -0.58
N ALA A 917 2.19 12.95 -1.14
CA ALA A 917 1.60 13.09 -2.48
C ALA A 917 0.65 14.30 -2.65
N LYS A 918 0.37 15.02 -1.55
CA LYS A 918 -0.20 16.38 -1.55
C LYS A 918 0.88 17.44 -1.37
N THR A 919 1.51 17.84 -2.46
CA THR A 919 1.73 19.25 -2.84
C THR A 919 2.50 19.30 -4.14
N GLN A 920 2.26 20.35 -4.90
CA GLN A 920 2.72 20.51 -6.27
C GLN A 920 2.54 22.00 -6.62
N HIS A 921 2.62 22.43 -7.88
CA HIS A 921 3.65 23.36 -8.33
C HIS A 921 5.02 22.71 -8.25
N GLY A 922 5.27 21.64 -9.02
CA GLY A 922 6.55 20.90 -8.94
C GLY A 922 7.80 21.77 -9.10
N LEU A 923 7.67 23.00 -9.63
CA LEU A 923 8.70 24.04 -9.65
C LEU A 923 8.15 25.45 -9.32
N LEU A 924 7.37 25.52 -8.24
CA LEU A 924 7.52 26.64 -7.30
C LEU A 924 7.40 26.08 -5.88
N ALA A 925 6.36 25.28 -5.62
CA ALA A 925 6.34 24.25 -4.58
C ALA A 925 7.22 23.03 -4.95
N PHE A 926 8.50 23.32 -5.14
CA PHE A 926 9.61 22.46 -4.72
C PHE A 926 10.70 23.31 -4.03
N ALA A 927 10.89 24.57 -4.42
CA ALA A 927 11.50 25.56 -3.52
C ALA A 927 10.58 25.79 -2.30
N ILE A 928 9.33 26.19 -2.54
CA ILE A 928 8.29 26.33 -1.51
C ILE A 928 7.96 24.98 -0.84
N VAL A 929 8.13 23.81 -1.48
CA VAL A 929 7.90 22.52 -0.79
C VAL A 929 9.12 22.00 -0.04
N ALA A 930 10.36 22.29 -0.48
CA ALA A 930 11.52 22.10 0.39
C ALA A 930 11.40 23.00 1.62
N VAL A 931 11.08 24.29 1.44
CA VAL A 931 10.92 25.24 2.54
C VAL A 931 9.71 24.88 3.42
N VAL A 932 8.51 24.70 2.86
CA VAL A 932 7.30 24.39 3.65
C VAL A 932 7.35 22.99 4.26
N ILE A 933 7.90 21.96 3.60
CA ILE A 933 8.06 20.67 4.30
C ILE A 933 9.17 20.78 5.37
N THR A 934 10.28 21.49 5.13
CA THR A 934 11.28 21.74 6.19
C THR A 934 10.66 22.48 7.36
N SER A 935 9.92 23.57 7.14
CA SER A 935 9.24 24.35 8.20
C SER A 935 8.11 23.57 8.88
N CYS A 936 7.26 22.86 8.13
CA CYS A 936 6.16 22.06 8.70
C CYS A 936 6.64 20.80 9.41
N PHE A 937 7.83 20.27 9.12
CA PHE A 937 8.41 19.15 9.88
C PHE A 937 9.42 19.57 10.95
N LEU A 938 10.01 20.77 10.88
CA LEU A 938 10.55 21.46 12.06
C LEU A 938 9.42 21.66 13.10
N LEU A 939 8.20 22.00 12.66
CA LEU A 939 6.99 22.00 13.50
C LEU A 939 6.55 20.59 13.97
N MET A 940 6.99 19.49 13.36
CA MET A 940 6.77 18.11 13.86
C MET A 940 7.92 17.58 14.73
N LEU A 941 9.04 18.30 14.83
CA LEU A 941 10.05 18.06 15.87
C LEU A 941 9.64 18.66 17.22
N VAL A 942 8.60 19.51 17.24
CA VAL A 942 7.91 19.91 18.47
C VAL A 942 7.22 18.67 19.08
N PRO A 943 7.48 18.33 20.36
CA PRO A 943 6.82 17.22 21.02
C PRO A 943 5.29 17.33 20.91
N CYS A 944 4.62 16.22 20.61
CA CYS A 944 3.17 16.16 20.46
C CYS A 944 2.56 15.27 21.56
N PRO A 945 2.25 15.82 22.76
CA PRO A 945 1.82 15.01 23.90
C PRO A 945 0.55 14.20 23.63
N TRP A 946 -0.32 14.66 22.72
CA TRP A 946 -1.53 13.96 22.31
C TRP A 946 -1.26 12.69 21.50
N LEU A 947 -0.21 12.68 20.66
CA LEU A 947 0.17 11.50 19.87
C LEU A 947 0.87 10.47 20.75
N ASP A 948 1.77 10.92 21.63
CA ASP A 948 2.42 10.02 22.58
C ASP A 948 1.35 9.43 23.54
N ARG A 949 0.44 10.22 24.14
CA ARG A 949 -0.70 9.69 24.94
C ARG A 949 -1.60 8.67 24.21
N LEU A 950 -1.72 8.75 22.88
CA LEU A 950 -2.49 7.78 22.07
C LEU A 950 -1.72 6.47 21.82
N THR A 951 -0.40 6.45 22.04
CA THR A 951 0.50 5.33 21.77
C THR A 951 1.16 4.78 23.04
N THR A 952 1.04 5.49 24.17
CA THR A 952 1.43 5.07 25.52
C THR A 952 0.21 4.67 26.37
N LYS A 953 -0.75 3.95 25.80
CA LYS A 953 -1.46 2.96 26.62
C LYS A 953 -0.41 1.98 27.14
N GLY A 954 -0.57 1.50 28.38
CA GLY A 954 0.38 0.57 28.99
C GLY A 954 0.48 -0.76 28.25
N PRO A 955 1.36 -1.67 28.72
CA PRO A 955 1.31 -3.07 28.33
C PRO A 955 -0.09 -3.67 28.54
N ARG A 956 -0.33 -4.86 27.96
CA ARG A 956 -1.56 -5.63 28.21
C ARG A 956 -1.40 -6.36 29.54
N ASP A 957 -1.51 -5.61 30.63
CA ASP A 957 -1.41 -6.12 31.99
C ASP A 957 -2.47 -7.23 32.21
N ASP A 958 -3.64 -7.12 31.56
CA ASP A 958 -4.77 -8.07 31.63
C ASP A 958 -4.68 -9.33 30.71
N GLU A 959 -3.69 -9.46 29.81
CA GLU A 959 -3.63 -10.61 28.86
C GLU A 959 -2.26 -11.30 28.79
N SER A 960 -1.19 -10.70 29.36
CA SER A 960 0.16 -11.30 29.36
C SER A 960 0.69 -11.62 30.77
N ALA A 961 0.02 -11.19 31.83
CA ALA A 961 0.32 -11.63 33.19
C ALA A 961 -0.19 -13.06 33.48
N GLU A 962 -1.28 -13.49 32.82
CA GLU A 962 -1.93 -14.79 33.08
C GLU A 962 -1.23 -16.01 32.45
N SER A 963 -0.23 -15.85 31.57
CA SER A 963 0.27 -16.95 30.72
C SER A 963 1.72 -17.41 30.97
N GLY A 964 2.53 -16.64 31.70
CA GLY A 964 3.92 -16.99 32.02
C GLY A 964 4.89 -17.15 30.81
N GLU A 965 4.47 -16.83 29.59
CA GLU A 965 5.21 -17.21 28.37
C GLU A 965 6.49 -16.38 28.16
N VAL A 966 7.63 -17.06 27.97
CA VAL A 966 8.93 -16.38 27.80
C VAL A 966 9.07 -15.72 26.43
N LEU A 967 9.11 -14.38 26.45
CA LEU A 967 9.41 -13.53 25.30
C LEU A 967 10.92 -13.47 25.00
N THR A 968 11.26 -13.62 23.72
CA THR A 968 12.63 -13.60 23.19
C THR A 968 12.76 -12.61 22.03
N ASP A 969 13.97 -12.12 21.74
CA ASP A 969 14.22 -11.27 20.58
C ASP A 969 13.85 -11.93 19.24
N ILE A 970 14.07 -13.25 19.13
CA ILE A 970 13.68 -14.09 18.00
C ILE A 970 12.16 -14.10 17.74
N ASP A 971 11.32 -13.78 18.74
CA ASP A 971 9.88 -13.61 18.51
C ASP A 971 9.58 -12.38 17.64
N TYR A 972 10.47 -11.37 17.62
CA TYR A 972 10.29 -10.09 16.93
C TYR A 972 11.23 -9.86 15.73
N ILE A 973 12.39 -10.50 15.69
CA ILE A 973 13.37 -10.43 14.58
C ILE A 973 13.80 -11.83 14.11
N ALA A 974 14.31 -11.93 12.88
CA ALA A 974 14.86 -13.19 12.38
C ALA A 974 16.28 -13.47 12.95
N PRO A 975 16.73 -14.74 13.06
CA PRO A 975 18.05 -15.09 13.56
C PRO A 975 19.21 -14.36 12.88
N GLN A 976 20.13 -13.82 13.68
CA GLN A 976 21.25 -12.99 13.22
C GLN A 976 22.60 -13.64 13.61
N TYR A 977 23.57 -13.67 12.70
CA TYR A 977 24.96 -14.03 13.03
C TYR A 977 25.54 -13.01 14.03
N GLN A 978 26.18 -13.54 15.07
CA GLN A 978 26.84 -12.78 16.13
C GLN A 978 28.33 -12.52 15.84
N THR A 979 28.79 -12.75 14.62
CA THR A 979 30.17 -12.48 14.17
C THR A 979 30.43 -10.99 14.01
N THR A 980 31.67 -10.56 14.29
CA THR A 980 32.17 -9.25 13.86
C THR A 980 32.46 -9.24 12.37
N PHE A 981 32.59 -8.07 11.76
CA PHE A 981 32.87 -7.96 10.33
C PHE A 981 34.15 -8.69 9.91
N LEU A 982 35.22 -8.62 10.71
CA LEU A 982 36.49 -9.31 10.41
C LEU A 982 36.33 -10.84 10.49
N GLN A 983 35.53 -11.35 11.43
CA GLN A 983 35.18 -12.78 11.47
C GLN A 983 34.34 -13.18 10.25
N SER A 984 33.38 -12.36 9.84
CA SER A 984 32.56 -12.60 8.65
C SER A 984 33.37 -12.59 7.34
N CYS A 985 34.45 -11.81 7.24
CA CYS A 985 35.39 -11.86 6.12
C CYS A 985 36.08 -13.23 5.94
N CYS A 986 36.17 -14.04 7.00
CA CYS A 986 36.65 -15.42 6.93
C CYS A 986 35.54 -16.42 6.57
N THR A 987 34.30 -15.98 6.31
CA THR A 987 33.17 -16.86 5.97
C THR A 987 32.82 -16.81 4.49
N VAL A 988 32.65 -17.99 3.89
CA VAL A 988 32.21 -18.14 2.47
C VAL A 988 30.88 -17.41 2.22
N SER A 989 29.96 -17.41 3.19
CA SER A 989 28.67 -16.72 3.11
C SER A 989 28.79 -15.22 2.74
N LEU A 990 29.77 -14.49 3.30
CA LEU A 990 29.93 -13.06 2.99
C LEU A 990 30.47 -12.85 1.56
N TRP A 991 31.37 -13.73 1.11
CA TRP A 991 31.91 -13.70 -0.26
C TRP A 991 30.87 -14.11 -1.31
N CYS A 992 29.98 -15.05 -0.99
CA CYS A 992 28.82 -15.36 -1.85
C CYS A 992 27.91 -14.14 -2.04
N ILE A 993 27.61 -13.37 -0.99
CA ILE A 993 26.84 -12.12 -1.12
C ILE A 993 27.58 -11.11 -2.01
N LEU A 994 28.88 -10.92 -1.81
CA LEU A 994 29.69 -10.01 -2.62
C LEU A 994 29.70 -10.43 -4.10
N TRP A 995 29.85 -11.72 -4.38
CA TRP A 995 29.88 -12.27 -5.74
C TRP A 995 28.52 -12.14 -6.43
N THR A 996 27.42 -12.51 -5.76
CA THR A 996 26.06 -12.27 -6.28
C THR A 996 25.84 -10.80 -6.59
N MET A 997 26.26 -9.88 -5.71
CA MET A 997 26.13 -8.45 -5.96
C MET A 997 27.00 -7.95 -7.14
N PHE A 998 28.20 -8.51 -7.32
CA PHE A 998 29.12 -8.16 -8.40
C PHE A 998 28.59 -8.61 -9.76
N CYS A 999 28.04 -9.82 -9.85
CA CYS A 999 27.44 -10.32 -11.09
C CYS A 999 26.09 -9.65 -11.39
N GLY A 1000 25.18 -9.62 -10.42
CA GLY A 1000 23.82 -9.12 -10.59
C GLY A 1000 23.77 -7.61 -10.72
N VAL A 1001 23.96 -6.91 -9.61
CA VAL A 1001 23.85 -5.43 -9.58
C VAL A 1001 24.92 -4.79 -10.47
N GLY A 1002 26.09 -5.42 -10.63
CA GLY A 1002 27.12 -4.99 -11.57
C GLY A 1002 26.69 -5.05 -13.04
N ALA A 1003 25.96 -6.09 -13.47
CA ALA A 1003 25.41 -6.16 -14.83
C ALA A 1003 24.27 -5.16 -15.06
N GLU A 1004 23.39 -4.98 -14.06
CA GLU A 1004 22.37 -3.92 -14.08
C GLU A 1004 22.97 -2.53 -14.18
N PHE A 1005 24.13 -2.31 -13.53
CA PHE A 1005 24.90 -1.08 -13.62
C PHE A 1005 25.28 -0.75 -15.07
N VAL A 1006 25.78 -1.74 -15.82
CA VAL A 1006 26.10 -1.57 -17.24
C VAL A 1006 24.85 -1.23 -18.05
N ILE A 1007 23.76 -1.97 -17.85
CA ILE A 1007 22.49 -1.78 -18.58
C ILE A 1007 21.88 -0.40 -18.33
N ILE A 1008 21.87 0.06 -17.07
CA ILE A 1008 21.16 1.28 -16.65
C ILE A 1008 21.97 2.53 -16.95
N PHE A 1009 23.28 2.55 -16.68
CA PHE A 1009 24.11 3.73 -16.91
C PHE A 1009 24.55 3.90 -18.37
N ASN A 1010 24.44 2.84 -19.20
CA ASN A 1010 24.66 2.91 -20.64
C ASN A 1010 23.37 2.67 -21.46
N ALA A 1011 22.19 2.89 -20.87
CA ALA A 1011 20.90 2.59 -21.48
C ALA A 1011 20.74 3.18 -22.90
N SER A 1012 21.02 4.48 -23.09
CA SER A 1012 20.89 5.10 -24.41
C SER A 1012 21.91 4.57 -25.44
N PRO A 1013 23.22 4.44 -25.13
CA PRO A 1013 24.16 3.72 -26.00
C PRO A 1013 23.75 2.28 -26.37
N ILE A 1014 23.30 1.48 -25.40
CA ILE A 1014 22.86 0.09 -25.64
C ILE A 1014 21.66 0.05 -26.60
N PHE A 1015 20.69 0.94 -26.41
CA PHE A 1015 19.54 1.06 -27.33
C PHE A 1015 19.95 1.58 -28.70
N SER A 1016 20.84 2.58 -28.80
CA SER A 1016 21.34 3.08 -30.09
C SER A 1016 22.04 1.98 -30.89
N ALA A 1017 22.86 1.15 -30.24
CA ALA A 1017 23.49 0.00 -30.89
C ALA A 1017 22.46 -1.06 -31.33
N LEU A 1018 21.56 -1.49 -30.43
CA LEU A 1018 20.60 -2.58 -30.69
C LEU A 1018 19.40 -2.20 -31.58
N THR A 1019 19.13 -0.91 -31.76
CA THR A 1019 18.11 -0.41 -32.70
C THR A 1019 18.71 0.17 -33.98
N GLU A 1020 20.04 0.11 -34.12
CA GLU A 1020 20.81 0.61 -35.26
C GLU A 1020 20.57 2.11 -35.56
N THR A 1021 20.35 2.92 -34.49
CA THR A 1021 20.11 4.36 -34.58
C THR A 1021 21.22 5.20 -33.91
N PRO A 1022 22.08 5.91 -34.67
CA PRO A 1022 23.21 6.68 -34.12
C PRO A 1022 22.83 7.81 -33.15
N LYS A 1023 21.58 8.29 -33.20
CA LYS A 1023 20.98 9.20 -32.22
C LYS A 1023 19.62 8.68 -31.80
N LEU A 1024 19.49 8.27 -30.55
CA LEU A 1024 18.20 8.01 -29.93
C LEU A 1024 17.39 9.32 -29.82
N ASP A 1025 16.09 9.24 -30.08
CA ASP A 1025 15.14 10.33 -29.81
C ASP A 1025 15.18 10.68 -28.30
N THR A 1026 15.18 11.98 -27.98
CA THR A 1026 15.14 12.46 -26.59
C THR A 1026 13.92 11.91 -25.83
N THR A 1027 12.83 11.66 -26.55
CA THR A 1027 11.62 10.98 -26.07
C THR A 1027 11.90 9.55 -25.59
N VAL A 1028 12.76 8.80 -26.29
CA VAL A 1028 13.14 7.43 -25.90
C VAL A 1028 14.11 7.45 -24.73
N SER A 1029 15.10 8.36 -24.71
CA SER A 1029 15.98 8.52 -23.54
C SER A 1029 15.22 8.99 -22.28
N ALA A 1030 14.19 9.83 -22.44
CA ALA A 1030 13.28 10.18 -21.35
C ALA A 1030 12.44 8.97 -20.89
N LEU A 1031 11.90 8.19 -21.83
CA LEU A 1031 11.14 6.96 -21.53
C LEU A 1031 12.00 5.93 -20.77
N LEU A 1032 13.26 5.71 -21.18
CA LEU A 1032 14.21 4.86 -20.45
C LEU A 1032 14.45 5.38 -19.02
N THR A 1033 14.57 6.69 -18.85
CA THR A 1033 14.71 7.31 -17.51
C THR A 1033 13.46 7.08 -16.64
N VAL A 1034 12.27 7.19 -17.22
CA VAL A 1034 10.99 6.91 -16.53
C VAL A 1034 10.83 5.43 -16.20
N LEU A 1035 11.18 4.51 -17.13
CA LEU A 1035 11.14 3.07 -16.90
C LEU A 1035 12.11 2.64 -15.79
N ASN A 1036 13.31 3.23 -15.73
CA ASN A 1036 14.26 3.00 -14.64
C ASN A 1036 13.68 3.48 -13.29
N GLY A 1037 13.19 4.73 -13.22
CA GLY A 1037 12.61 5.28 -12.00
C GLY A 1037 11.40 4.48 -11.49
N ALA A 1038 10.44 4.17 -12.38
CA ALA A 1038 9.23 3.44 -12.03
C ALA A 1038 9.49 1.95 -11.74
N GLY A 1039 10.31 1.28 -12.54
CA GLY A 1039 10.73 -0.11 -12.32
C GLY A 1039 11.52 -0.27 -11.03
N SER A 1040 12.48 0.63 -10.77
CA SER A 1040 13.28 0.58 -9.54
C SER A 1040 12.42 0.89 -8.30
N ALA A 1041 11.48 1.83 -8.38
CA ALA A 1041 10.50 2.05 -7.32
C ALA A 1041 9.63 0.79 -7.06
N LEU A 1042 9.11 0.15 -8.12
CA LEU A 1042 8.29 -1.06 -8.00
C LEU A 1042 9.07 -2.23 -7.40
N GLY A 1043 10.32 -2.45 -7.81
CA GLY A 1043 11.18 -3.51 -7.26
C GLY A 1043 11.53 -3.27 -5.78
N ARG A 1044 11.81 -2.02 -5.41
CA ARG A 1044 12.08 -1.62 -4.01
C ARG A 1044 10.87 -1.89 -3.12
N LEU A 1045 9.67 -1.54 -3.59
CA LEU A 1045 8.41 -1.83 -2.91
C LEU A 1045 8.13 -3.34 -2.84
N ALA A 1046 8.33 -4.09 -3.92
CA ALA A 1046 8.09 -5.54 -3.96
C ALA A 1046 8.94 -6.31 -2.93
N MET A 1047 10.25 -6.08 -2.89
CA MET A 1047 11.14 -6.70 -1.89
C MET A 1047 10.76 -6.29 -0.46
N SER A 1048 10.38 -5.03 -0.26
CA SER A 1048 9.99 -4.53 1.07
C SER A 1048 8.67 -5.11 1.58
N VAL A 1049 7.71 -5.35 0.67
CA VAL A 1049 6.47 -6.06 0.98
C VAL A 1049 6.73 -7.54 1.25
N PHE A 1050 7.65 -8.17 0.54
CA PHE A 1050 8.08 -9.56 0.78
C PHE A 1050 8.73 -9.74 2.16
N GLU A 1051 9.57 -8.80 2.60
CA GLU A 1051 10.14 -8.81 3.96
C GLU A 1051 9.04 -8.68 5.03
N HIS A 1052 8.16 -7.68 4.90
CA HIS A 1052 7.05 -7.48 5.86
C HIS A 1052 6.07 -8.66 5.91
N TYR A 1053 5.79 -9.28 4.75
CA TYR A 1053 4.99 -10.50 4.64
C TYR A 1053 5.62 -11.68 5.39
N THR A 1054 6.95 -11.74 5.40
CA THR A 1054 7.74 -12.77 6.07
C THR A 1054 7.82 -12.54 7.58
N GLN A 1055 8.19 -11.32 8.03
CA GLN A 1055 8.33 -11.01 9.46
C GLN A 1055 7.03 -11.16 10.25
N LYS A 1056 5.88 -10.93 9.61
CA LYS A 1056 4.53 -11.08 10.21
C LYS A 1056 4.16 -12.49 10.66
N ARG A 1057 5.00 -13.49 10.40
CA ARG A 1057 4.79 -14.89 10.80
C ARG A 1057 5.41 -15.17 12.16
N LYS A 1058 4.93 -16.24 12.81
CA LYS A 1058 5.64 -16.87 13.94
C LYS A 1058 7.07 -17.20 13.53
N ALA A 1059 8.01 -17.16 14.48
CA ALA A 1059 9.44 -17.33 14.20
C ALA A 1059 9.75 -18.61 13.40
N GLU A 1060 9.11 -19.74 13.72
CA GLU A 1060 9.23 -21.00 13.00
C GLU A 1060 8.59 -21.05 11.59
N ASP A 1061 7.67 -20.14 11.26
CA ASP A 1061 7.00 -20.04 9.95
C ASP A 1061 7.69 -19.03 9.00
N ARG A 1062 8.72 -18.31 9.46
CA ARG A 1062 9.43 -17.28 8.67
C ARG A 1062 10.28 -17.92 7.57
N MET A 1063 10.04 -17.51 6.32
CA MET A 1063 10.92 -17.85 5.20
C MET A 1063 12.31 -17.21 5.40
N PRO A 1064 13.42 -17.93 5.21
CA PRO A 1064 14.76 -17.34 5.27
C PRO A 1064 14.91 -16.22 4.22
N ILE A 1065 15.30 -15.01 4.64
CA ILE A 1065 15.34 -13.84 3.76
C ILE A 1065 16.26 -13.99 2.55
N THR A 1066 17.23 -14.92 2.60
CA THR A 1066 18.12 -15.31 1.50
C THR A 1066 17.39 -15.85 0.26
N VAL A 1067 16.16 -16.38 0.39
CA VAL A 1067 15.30 -16.75 -0.75
C VAL A 1067 15.07 -15.56 -1.71
N ALA A 1068 15.16 -14.33 -1.20
CA ALA A 1068 14.98 -13.15 -2.01
C ALA A 1068 16.02 -12.98 -3.14
N PHE A 1069 17.24 -13.54 -3.03
CA PHE A 1069 18.31 -13.30 -4.03
C PHE A 1069 18.02 -13.94 -5.39
N PHE A 1070 17.33 -15.09 -5.42
CA PHE A 1070 16.95 -15.75 -6.67
C PHE A 1070 16.10 -14.87 -7.59
N VAL A 1071 15.30 -13.95 -7.03
CA VAL A 1071 14.39 -13.09 -7.79
C VAL A 1071 15.15 -12.10 -8.69
N PRO A 1072 16.01 -11.19 -8.18
CA PRO A 1072 16.79 -10.30 -9.04
C PRO A 1072 17.73 -11.08 -9.95
N THR A 1073 18.49 -12.08 -9.46
CA THR A 1073 19.42 -12.84 -10.30
C THR A 1073 18.72 -13.47 -11.51
N THR A 1074 17.50 -14.00 -11.33
CA THR A 1074 16.68 -14.52 -12.45
C THR A 1074 16.15 -13.42 -13.38
N LEU A 1075 15.66 -12.29 -12.83
CA LEU A 1075 15.19 -11.15 -13.63
C LEU A 1075 16.31 -10.54 -14.50
N ILE A 1076 17.53 -10.50 -13.97
CA ILE A 1076 18.74 -9.95 -14.61
C ILE A 1076 19.19 -10.84 -15.78
N ILE A 1077 19.26 -12.16 -15.57
CA ILE A 1077 19.55 -13.14 -16.62
C ILE A 1077 18.50 -13.06 -17.72
N LEU A 1078 17.21 -13.11 -17.36
CA LEU A 1078 16.12 -13.01 -18.32
C LEU A 1078 16.15 -11.68 -19.10
N SER A 1079 16.45 -10.58 -18.43
CA SER A 1079 16.61 -9.27 -19.07
C SER A 1079 17.74 -9.28 -20.12
N MET A 1080 18.93 -9.77 -19.77
CA MET A 1080 20.06 -9.81 -20.72
C MET A 1080 19.80 -10.76 -21.90
N THR A 1081 19.18 -11.91 -21.65
CA THR A 1081 18.73 -12.82 -22.72
C THR A 1081 17.73 -12.11 -23.65
N LEU A 1082 16.77 -11.36 -23.11
CA LEU A 1082 15.81 -10.59 -23.91
C LEU A 1082 16.48 -9.43 -24.69
N PHE A 1083 17.55 -8.81 -24.18
CA PHE A 1083 18.34 -7.83 -24.95
C PHE A 1083 19.05 -8.45 -26.17
N LEU A 1084 19.48 -9.71 -26.07
CA LEU A 1084 20.12 -10.43 -27.18
C LEU A 1084 19.11 -10.99 -28.20
N VAL A 1085 17.95 -11.45 -27.73
CA VAL A 1085 16.92 -12.06 -28.58
C VAL A 1085 16.06 -11.01 -29.28
N LEU A 1086 15.48 -10.05 -28.54
CA LEU A 1086 14.41 -9.19 -29.06
C LEU A 1086 14.90 -8.17 -30.12
N PRO A 1087 14.10 -7.91 -31.17
CA PRO A 1087 14.38 -6.85 -32.14
C PRO A 1087 13.72 -5.50 -31.77
N GLY A 1088 14.38 -4.40 -32.13
CA GLY A 1088 13.79 -3.07 -32.21
C GLY A 1088 13.07 -2.58 -30.95
N ARG A 1089 11.83 -2.12 -31.09
CA ARG A 1089 11.07 -1.48 -29.99
C ARG A 1089 10.74 -2.41 -28.83
N SER A 1090 10.80 -3.73 -29.01
CA SER A 1090 10.53 -4.73 -27.96
C SER A 1090 11.58 -4.73 -26.84
N LEU A 1091 12.78 -4.18 -27.10
CA LEU A 1091 13.86 -4.02 -26.11
C LEU A 1091 13.44 -3.23 -24.85
N LEU A 1092 12.40 -2.39 -24.95
CA LEU A 1092 11.83 -1.68 -23.80
C LEU A 1092 11.31 -2.63 -22.71
N ALA A 1093 10.87 -3.84 -23.07
CA ALA A 1093 10.45 -4.87 -22.11
C ALA A 1093 11.64 -5.44 -21.34
N ALA A 1094 12.77 -5.71 -22.01
CA ALA A 1094 14.02 -6.11 -21.36
C ALA A 1094 14.50 -5.03 -20.39
N PHE A 1095 14.53 -3.76 -20.83
CA PHE A 1095 14.95 -2.65 -19.98
C PHE A 1095 14.03 -2.44 -18.76
N ALA A 1096 12.72 -2.60 -18.91
CA ALA A 1096 11.78 -2.56 -17.80
C ALA A 1096 12.04 -3.69 -16.77
N LEU A 1097 12.48 -4.86 -17.24
CA LEU A 1097 12.82 -6.00 -16.38
C LEU A 1097 14.13 -5.77 -15.60
N ALA A 1098 15.19 -5.27 -16.24
CA ALA A 1098 16.41 -4.81 -15.54
C ALA A 1098 16.11 -3.67 -14.55
N SER A 1099 15.20 -2.75 -14.90
CA SER A 1099 14.79 -1.67 -14.01
C SER A 1099 14.10 -2.19 -12.75
N LEU A 1100 13.27 -3.24 -12.89
CA LEU A 1100 12.61 -3.93 -11.79
C LEU A 1100 13.60 -4.69 -10.90
N GLY A 1101 14.54 -5.42 -11.52
CA GLY A 1101 15.65 -6.10 -10.85
C GLY A 1101 16.46 -5.14 -9.97
N ASN A 1102 16.90 -4.01 -10.53
CA ASN A 1102 17.70 -2.99 -9.84
C ASN A 1102 16.96 -2.41 -8.63
N GLY A 1103 15.64 -2.27 -8.73
CA GLY A 1103 14.81 -1.94 -7.58
C GLY A 1103 14.90 -2.98 -6.46
N PHE A 1104 14.74 -4.25 -6.83
CA PHE A 1104 14.83 -5.37 -5.91
C PHE A 1104 16.24 -5.47 -5.28
N CYS A 1105 17.31 -5.39 -6.09
CA CYS A 1105 18.73 -5.33 -5.70
C CYS A 1105 19.04 -4.23 -4.67
N ALA A 1106 18.53 -3.02 -4.89
CA ALA A 1106 18.78 -1.88 -4.01
C ALA A 1106 18.10 -2.02 -2.62
N SER A 1107 17.04 -2.82 -2.51
CA SER A 1107 16.36 -3.12 -1.24
C SER A 1107 16.86 -4.40 -0.57
N ILE A 1108 17.11 -5.47 -1.33
CA ILE A 1108 17.60 -6.74 -0.79
C ILE A 1108 18.97 -6.61 -0.14
N THR A 1109 19.89 -5.83 -0.73
CA THR A 1109 21.24 -5.58 -0.19
C THR A 1109 21.18 -5.19 1.29
N ILE A 1110 20.45 -4.11 1.61
CA ILE A 1110 20.34 -3.61 2.98
C ILE A 1110 19.48 -4.52 3.87
N LEU A 1111 18.35 -5.03 3.37
CA LEU A 1111 17.45 -5.86 4.17
C LEU A 1111 18.09 -7.18 4.56
N VAL A 1112 18.78 -7.86 3.65
CA VAL A 1112 19.46 -9.13 3.94
C VAL A 1112 20.68 -8.90 4.81
N LEU A 1113 21.58 -7.97 4.49
CA LEU A 1113 22.78 -7.73 5.31
C LEU A 1113 22.42 -7.29 6.73
N ARG A 1114 21.42 -6.41 6.91
CA ARG A 1114 20.98 -6.01 8.25
C ARG A 1114 20.21 -7.10 9.01
N THR A 1115 19.64 -8.09 8.30
CA THR A 1115 18.92 -9.24 8.91
C THR A 1115 19.83 -10.42 9.19
N MET A 1116 20.85 -10.67 8.38
CA MET A 1116 21.82 -11.74 8.61
C MET A 1116 22.88 -11.39 9.65
N TYR A 1117 23.24 -10.12 9.84
CA TYR A 1117 24.31 -9.72 10.77
C TYR A 1117 23.81 -8.80 11.90
N ALA A 1118 24.13 -9.17 13.15
CA ALA A 1118 23.80 -8.40 14.34
C ALA A 1118 24.77 -7.24 14.57
N LYS A 1119 26.07 -7.57 14.61
CA LYS A 1119 27.22 -6.68 14.87
C LYS A 1119 27.76 -6.07 13.57
N ASP A 1120 28.50 -4.97 13.69
CA ASP A 1120 29.11 -4.24 12.58
C ASP A 1120 28.18 -4.02 11.35
N PRO A 1121 26.93 -3.57 11.54
CA PRO A 1121 25.94 -3.56 10.46
C PRO A 1121 26.31 -2.59 9.32
N ALA A 1122 27.03 -1.50 9.60
CA ALA A 1122 27.47 -0.59 8.55
C ALA A 1122 28.66 -1.16 7.77
N LYS A 1123 29.63 -1.82 8.41
CA LYS A 1123 30.72 -2.50 7.67
C LYS A 1123 30.18 -3.60 6.77
N HIS A 1124 29.29 -4.48 7.28
CA HIS A 1124 28.66 -5.52 6.47
C HIS A 1124 27.87 -4.94 5.29
N TYR A 1125 27.04 -3.92 5.53
CA TYR A 1125 26.28 -3.24 4.46
C TYR A 1125 27.21 -2.64 3.39
N ASN A 1126 28.25 -1.92 3.79
CA ASN A 1126 29.17 -1.27 2.86
C ASN A 1126 30.17 -2.22 2.19
N PHE A 1127 30.41 -3.41 2.74
CA PHE A 1127 31.18 -4.43 2.06
C PHE A 1127 30.50 -4.87 0.75
N GLY A 1128 29.16 -4.97 0.75
CA GLY A 1128 28.38 -5.19 -0.48
C GLY A 1128 28.57 -4.10 -1.54
N PHE A 1129 28.88 -2.86 -1.15
CA PHE A 1129 29.20 -1.79 -2.11
C PHE A 1129 30.59 -1.93 -2.75
N ASN A 1130 31.49 -2.78 -2.23
CA ASN A 1130 32.74 -3.07 -2.94
C ASN A 1130 32.49 -3.72 -4.31
N ALA A 1131 31.52 -4.63 -4.38
CA ALA A 1131 31.08 -5.22 -5.65
C ALA A 1131 30.67 -4.17 -6.69
N LEU A 1132 30.10 -3.04 -6.26
CA LEU A 1132 29.60 -1.99 -7.14
C LEU A 1132 30.70 -1.08 -7.69
N TRP A 1133 31.70 -0.67 -6.91
CA TRP A 1133 32.84 0.06 -7.49
C TRP A 1133 33.76 -0.86 -8.32
N ILE A 1134 33.91 -2.13 -7.93
CA ILE A 1134 34.65 -3.13 -8.73
C ILE A 1134 33.92 -3.37 -10.06
N ALA A 1135 32.60 -3.50 -10.07
CA ALA A 1135 31.81 -3.60 -11.31
C ALA A 1135 31.87 -2.33 -12.17
N ALA A 1136 31.89 -1.14 -11.55
CA ALA A 1136 32.04 0.14 -12.27
C ALA A 1136 33.35 0.20 -13.07
N ILE A 1137 34.41 -0.45 -12.58
CA ILE A 1137 35.69 -0.60 -13.29
C ILE A 1137 35.63 -1.79 -14.26
N LEU A 1138 35.47 -3.02 -13.76
CA LEU A 1138 35.65 -4.25 -14.53
C LEU A 1138 34.56 -4.47 -15.57
N LEU A 1139 33.28 -4.32 -15.20
CA LEU A 1139 32.14 -4.61 -16.09
C LEU A 1139 31.77 -3.40 -16.94
N ASN A 1140 31.66 -2.22 -16.32
CA ASN A 1140 31.22 -1.00 -17.00
C ASN A 1140 32.34 -0.34 -17.81
N ARG A 1141 33.52 -0.07 -17.21
CA ARG A 1141 34.58 0.68 -17.90
C ARG A 1141 35.46 -0.18 -18.79
N LEU A 1142 35.86 -1.38 -18.36
CA LEU A 1142 36.74 -2.28 -19.12
C LEU A 1142 35.94 -3.18 -20.07
N LEU A 1143 35.13 -4.13 -19.56
CA LEU A 1143 34.41 -5.10 -20.39
C LEU A 1143 33.45 -4.44 -21.38
N TYR A 1144 32.55 -3.56 -20.93
CA TYR A 1144 31.62 -2.87 -21.82
C TYR A 1144 32.28 -1.66 -22.52
N GLY A 1145 32.92 -0.78 -21.74
CA GLY A 1145 33.42 0.52 -22.22
C GLY A 1145 34.52 0.45 -23.28
N GLU A 1146 35.56 -0.37 -23.10
CA GLU A 1146 36.58 -0.54 -24.15
C GLU A 1146 36.07 -1.42 -25.31
N TRP A 1147 35.16 -2.37 -25.07
CA TRP A 1147 34.58 -3.18 -26.17
C TRP A 1147 33.78 -2.31 -27.14
N ILE A 1148 32.87 -1.47 -26.63
CA ILE A 1148 32.06 -0.60 -27.49
C ILE A 1148 32.90 0.50 -28.15
N ALA A 1149 33.95 0.99 -27.48
CA ALA A 1149 34.92 1.92 -28.08
C ALA A 1149 35.71 1.25 -29.21
N SER A 1150 36.32 0.09 -28.96
CA SER A 1150 37.11 -0.63 -29.98
C SER A 1150 36.28 -1.05 -31.19
N ARG A 1151 34.99 -1.36 -31.01
CA ARG A 1151 34.06 -1.61 -32.12
C ARG A 1151 33.70 -0.33 -32.87
N ALA A 1152 33.45 0.79 -32.17
CA ALA A 1152 33.22 2.09 -32.81
C ALA A 1152 34.44 2.54 -33.66
N ASP A 1153 35.64 2.41 -33.09
CA ASP A 1153 36.92 2.73 -33.76
C ASP A 1153 37.10 1.87 -35.03
N ARG A 1154 36.76 0.56 -34.98
CA ARG A 1154 36.75 -0.33 -36.16
C ARG A 1154 35.69 0.01 -37.20
N GLN A 1155 34.55 0.57 -36.78
CA GLN A 1155 33.50 1.06 -37.68
C GLN A 1155 33.82 2.46 -38.26
N GLY A 1156 34.91 3.11 -37.83
CA GLY A 1156 35.28 4.46 -38.24
C GLY A 1156 34.34 5.56 -37.69
N GLN A 1157 33.56 5.26 -36.65
CA GLN A 1157 32.52 6.15 -36.11
C GLN A 1157 32.74 6.47 -34.63
N LYS A 1158 32.25 7.63 -34.17
CA LYS A 1158 32.32 8.04 -32.75
C LYS A 1158 31.29 7.34 -31.84
N VAL A 1159 30.44 6.49 -32.42
CA VAL A 1159 29.38 5.71 -31.77
C VAL A 1159 29.32 4.34 -32.46
N CYS A 1160 29.31 3.26 -31.69
CA CYS A 1160 29.16 1.91 -32.24
C CYS A 1160 27.68 1.62 -32.56
N VAL A 1161 27.42 1.00 -33.71
CA VAL A 1161 26.07 0.65 -34.19
C VAL A 1161 25.99 -0.85 -34.53
N GLY A 1162 24.86 -1.51 -34.21
CA GLY A 1162 24.64 -2.93 -34.46
C GLY A 1162 24.85 -3.84 -33.23
N ARG A 1163 24.38 -5.09 -33.33
CA ARG A 1163 24.38 -6.06 -32.21
C ARG A 1163 25.78 -6.43 -31.70
N GLU A 1164 26.80 -6.40 -32.55
CA GLU A 1164 28.20 -6.72 -32.18
C GLU A 1164 28.79 -5.80 -31.10
N CYS A 1165 28.27 -4.58 -30.98
CA CYS A 1165 28.68 -3.58 -29.99
C CYS A 1165 28.40 -3.99 -28.54
N VAL A 1166 27.43 -4.89 -28.32
CA VAL A 1166 26.96 -5.24 -26.96
C VAL A 1166 26.89 -6.75 -26.69
N MET A 1167 26.92 -7.60 -27.73
CA MET A 1167 26.70 -9.04 -27.61
C MET A 1167 27.69 -9.72 -26.65
N MET A 1168 29.00 -9.50 -26.82
CA MET A 1168 30.02 -10.16 -25.99
C MET A 1168 29.98 -9.72 -24.52
N PRO A 1169 29.91 -8.42 -24.17
CA PRO A 1169 29.69 -7.99 -22.79
C PRO A 1169 28.45 -8.62 -22.13
N LEU A 1170 27.32 -8.68 -22.84
CA LEU A 1170 26.08 -9.29 -22.32
C LEU A 1170 26.23 -10.80 -22.09
N LEU A 1171 26.85 -11.55 -23.02
CA LEU A 1171 27.09 -12.99 -22.86
C LEU A 1171 27.99 -13.31 -21.66
N VAL A 1172 29.07 -12.54 -21.47
CA VAL A 1172 29.96 -12.68 -20.30
C VAL A 1172 29.19 -12.41 -18.99
N MET A 1173 28.40 -11.34 -18.94
CA MET A 1173 27.60 -11.02 -17.76
C MET A 1173 26.48 -12.03 -17.47
N ILE A 1174 25.87 -12.66 -18.49
CA ILE A 1174 24.96 -13.80 -18.31
C ILE A 1174 25.69 -14.97 -17.65
N GLY A 1175 26.86 -15.37 -18.18
CA GLY A 1175 27.68 -16.45 -17.62
C GLY A 1175 28.06 -16.21 -16.16
N MET A 1176 28.44 -14.97 -15.82
CA MET A 1176 28.70 -14.56 -14.44
C MET A 1176 27.45 -14.71 -13.54
N ASN A 1177 26.27 -14.28 -14.00
CA ASN A 1177 25.04 -14.39 -13.22
C ASN A 1177 24.58 -15.85 -12.98
N LEU A 1178 24.93 -16.80 -13.86
CA LEU A 1178 24.72 -18.23 -13.59
C LEU A 1178 25.57 -18.71 -12.38
N THR A 1179 26.78 -18.18 -12.19
CA THR A 1179 27.59 -18.48 -11.00
C THR A 1179 27.10 -17.76 -9.72
N ALA A 1180 26.39 -16.64 -9.87
CA ALA A 1180 25.68 -16.00 -8.76
C ALA A 1180 24.53 -16.87 -8.24
N LEU A 1181 23.76 -17.53 -9.12
CA LEU A 1181 22.71 -18.47 -8.68
C LEU A 1181 23.27 -19.62 -7.81
N LEU A 1182 24.48 -20.11 -8.10
CA LEU A 1182 25.16 -21.11 -7.26
C LEU A 1182 25.54 -20.55 -5.88
N SER A 1183 25.95 -19.28 -5.84
CA SER A 1183 26.23 -18.55 -4.59
C SER A 1183 24.95 -18.31 -3.78
N ASP A 1184 23.83 -18.01 -4.44
CA ASP A 1184 22.51 -17.85 -3.83
C ASP A 1184 22.01 -19.18 -3.21
N VAL A 1185 22.21 -20.31 -3.89
CA VAL A 1185 21.93 -21.66 -3.36
C VAL A 1185 22.77 -21.95 -2.11
N TYR A 1186 24.10 -21.75 -2.17
CA TYR A 1186 24.98 -21.97 -1.03
C TYR A 1186 24.58 -21.11 0.18
N LEU A 1187 24.38 -19.81 -0.05
CA LEU A 1187 23.99 -18.85 0.98
C LEU A 1187 22.63 -19.19 1.60
N HIS A 1188 21.66 -19.58 0.78
CA HIS A 1188 20.34 -19.98 1.27
C HIS A 1188 20.42 -21.24 2.13
N ILE A 1189 21.14 -22.28 1.70
CA ILE A 1189 21.34 -23.51 2.48
C ILE A 1189 22.06 -23.21 3.80
N SER A 1190 23.16 -22.45 3.75
CA SER A 1190 23.98 -22.07 4.91
C SER A 1190 23.17 -21.33 5.98
N TYR A 1191 22.49 -20.24 5.60
CA TYR A 1191 21.65 -19.47 6.53
C TYR A 1191 20.43 -20.26 7.02
N SER A 1192 19.87 -21.17 6.20
CA SER A 1192 18.75 -22.04 6.60
C SER A 1192 19.16 -23.18 7.54
N ARG A 1193 20.44 -23.56 7.60
CA ARG A 1193 20.98 -24.43 8.65
C ARG A 1193 21.14 -23.65 9.97
N PHE A 1194 21.75 -22.47 9.90
CA PHE A 1194 21.92 -21.58 11.07
C PHE A 1194 20.59 -21.20 11.73
N SER A 1195 19.61 -20.73 10.94
CA SER A 1195 18.28 -20.36 11.44
C SER A 1195 17.58 -21.51 12.17
N ARG A 1196 17.73 -22.76 11.70
CA ARG A 1196 17.19 -23.95 12.36
C ARG A 1196 17.87 -24.26 13.71
N ARG A 1197 19.18 -24.05 13.85
CA ARG A 1197 19.88 -24.19 15.13
C ARG A 1197 19.36 -23.17 16.16
N VAL A 1198 19.29 -21.89 15.80
CA VAL A 1198 18.76 -20.82 16.68
C VAL A 1198 17.29 -21.04 17.06
N LEU A 1199 16.46 -21.52 16.13
CA LEU A 1199 15.05 -21.85 16.40
C LEU A 1199 14.87 -23.10 17.27
N ALA A 1200 15.85 -24.00 17.36
CA ALA A 1200 15.84 -25.11 18.31
C ALA A 1200 16.23 -24.63 19.72
N GLU A 1201 17.23 -23.76 19.84
CA GLU A 1201 17.66 -23.20 21.13
C GLU A 1201 16.56 -22.35 21.81
N ARG A 1202 15.80 -21.58 21.01
CA ARG A 1202 14.57 -20.90 21.49
C ARG A 1202 13.53 -21.85 22.10
N ARG A 1203 13.46 -23.12 21.67
CA ARG A 1203 12.52 -24.10 22.23
C ARG A 1203 13.00 -24.61 23.58
N ARG A 1204 14.27 -25.04 23.67
CA ARG A 1204 14.93 -25.44 24.92
C ARG A 1204 14.75 -24.41 26.04
N LEU A 1205 14.93 -23.12 25.72
CA LEU A 1205 14.75 -22.02 26.67
C LEU A 1205 13.30 -21.80 27.13
N ARG A 1206 12.31 -22.22 26.35
CA ARG A 1206 10.88 -22.18 26.73
C ARG A 1206 10.47 -23.43 27.50
N GLU A 1207 10.95 -24.59 27.07
CA GLU A 1207 10.75 -25.90 27.71
C GLU A 1207 11.37 -25.92 29.13
N GLY A 1208 12.60 -25.43 29.28
CA GLY A 1208 13.29 -25.34 30.58
C GLY A 1208 12.64 -24.37 31.57
N VAL A 1209 12.00 -23.30 31.10
CA VAL A 1209 11.25 -22.38 31.99
C VAL A 1209 9.87 -22.94 32.35
N ALA A 1210 9.24 -23.74 31.48
CA ALA A 1210 8.04 -24.49 31.84
C ALA A 1210 8.35 -25.52 32.96
N ALA A 1211 9.50 -26.19 32.90
CA ALA A 1211 9.97 -27.10 33.97
C ALA A 1211 10.36 -26.39 35.28
N ALA A 1212 10.81 -25.13 35.22
CA ALA A 1212 11.12 -24.33 36.41
C ALA A 1212 9.88 -23.64 37.03
N GLY A 1213 8.77 -23.55 36.28
CA GLY A 1213 7.51 -22.96 36.76
C GLY A 1213 6.70 -23.89 37.67
N SER A 1214 7.05 -25.18 37.75
CA SER A 1214 6.36 -26.20 38.55
C SER A 1214 6.97 -26.45 39.94
N SER A 1215 7.90 -25.59 40.40
CA SER A 1215 8.54 -25.70 41.72
C SER A 1215 8.28 -24.44 42.56
N GLU A 1216 7.37 -24.54 43.54
CA GLU A 1216 7.07 -23.46 44.49
C GLU A 1216 8.17 -23.29 45.57
N PRO A 1217 8.34 -22.07 46.13
CA PRO A 1217 9.38 -21.79 47.11
C PRO A 1217 8.98 -22.16 48.55
N ILE A 1218 9.77 -23.01 49.21
CA ILE A 1218 9.66 -23.26 50.65
C ILE A 1218 10.16 -22.03 51.42
N TYR A 1219 9.29 -21.41 52.22
CA TYR A 1219 9.70 -20.49 53.30
C TYR A 1219 9.92 -21.27 54.62
N PRO A 1220 10.90 -20.90 55.45
CA PRO A 1220 11.32 -21.73 56.58
C PRO A 1220 10.65 -21.35 57.91
N GLU A 1221 10.21 -22.33 58.69
CA GLU A 1221 9.84 -22.13 60.09
C GLU A 1221 10.49 -23.17 61.03
N LYS A 1222 11.56 -22.68 61.69
CA LYS A 1222 12.07 -22.93 63.05
C LYS A 1222 11.78 -24.22 63.86
N GLU A 1223 12.82 -24.53 64.66
CA GLU A 1223 12.82 -25.24 65.97
C GLU A 1223 12.66 -26.79 65.94
N VAL A 1224 13.26 -27.58 66.86
CA VAL A 1224 14.12 -27.27 68.02
C VAL A 1224 15.28 -28.27 68.20
N ALA A 1225 16.23 -27.97 69.10
CA ALA A 1225 17.58 -28.54 69.16
C ALA A 1225 17.77 -29.95 69.76
N ARG A 1226 18.75 -30.68 69.20
CA ARG A 1226 19.75 -31.58 69.85
C ARG A 1226 20.74 -32.06 68.76
N GLY A 1227 22.04 -32.22 68.98
CA GLY A 1227 22.90 -31.89 70.11
C GLY A 1227 24.26 -32.60 69.99
N GLU A 1228 25.37 -31.89 70.23
CA GLU A 1228 26.77 -32.40 70.15
C GLU A 1228 27.25 -32.82 68.73
N ARG A 1229 28.56 -32.93 68.42
CA ARG A 1229 29.79 -32.58 69.17
C ARG A 1229 30.84 -32.03 68.18
N VAL A 1230 31.63 -31.03 68.61
CA VAL A 1230 32.75 -30.46 67.83
C VAL A 1230 34.06 -31.12 68.25
N TYR A 1231 34.99 -31.30 67.30
CA TYR A 1231 36.42 -31.40 67.57
C TYR A 1231 37.17 -30.26 66.87
N ALA A 1232 38.16 -29.69 67.56
CA ALA A 1232 38.85 -28.48 67.12
C ALA A 1232 40.29 -28.40 67.64
N HIS A 1233 41.12 -27.69 66.87
CA HIS A 1233 42.27 -26.89 67.33
C HIS A 1233 42.18 -25.58 66.51
N GLY A 1234 42.48 -24.37 67.02
CA GLY A 1234 43.42 -23.97 68.07
C GLY A 1234 44.63 -23.34 67.37
N SER A 1235 45.09 -22.12 67.63
CA SER A 1235 45.01 -21.22 68.81
C SER A 1235 45.00 -19.73 68.36
N GLY A 1236 44.82 -18.69 69.19
CA GLY A 1236 44.48 -18.58 70.62
C GLY A 1236 44.91 -17.21 71.22
N SER A 1237 44.35 -16.80 72.38
CA SER A 1237 44.68 -15.59 73.20
C SER A 1237 44.47 -14.19 72.55
N SER A 1238 44.09 -13.13 73.27
CA SER A 1238 43.70 -12.93 74.69
C SER A 1238 42.61 -11.85 74.84
N VAL A 1239 42.02 -11.70 76.04
CA VAL A 1239 40.90 -10.78 76.36
C VAL A 1239 41.34 -9.74 77.40
N GLY A 1240 40.78 -8.52 77.34
CA GLY A 1240 40.92 -7.50 78.38
C GLY A 1240 40.36 -6.12 78.01
N ASP A 1241 39.07 -5.89 78.29
CA ASP A 1241 38.40 -4.69 78.84
C ASP A 1241 39.05 -3.28 78.70
N SER A 1242 38.34 -2.18 78.41
CA SER A 1242 36.87 -1.93 78.29
C SER A 1242 36.59 -0.52 77.66
N LEU A 1243 35.31 -0.09 77.70
CA LEU A 1243 34.77 1.27 77.46
C LEU A 1243 34.52 1.76 76.00
N ASP A 1244 33.30 1.46 75.55
CA ASP A 1244 32.29 2.36 74.94
C ASP A 1244 32.46 3.14 73.61
N ALA A 1245 31.33 3.18 72.90
CA ALA A 1245 30.84 4.24 72.01
C ALA A 1245 31.60 4.61 70.70
N GLN A 1246 31.35 3.83 69.66
CA GLN A 1246 31.21 4.22 68.23
C GLN A 1246 32.13 5.33 67.65
N GLN A 1247 33.10 4.94 66.79
CA GLN A 1247 33.78 5.89 65.91
C GLN A 1247 33.89 5.45 64.42
N GLN A 1248 33.25 6.26 63.57
CA GLN A 1248 33.56 6.69 62.19
C GLN A 1248 34.54 5.93 61.24
N ARG A 1249 34.14 5.95 59.94
CA ARG A 1249 34.97 5.91 58.70
C ARG A 1249 35.56 4.53 58.31
N LYS A 1250 35.55 4.08 57.04
CA LYS A 1250 36.10 4.62 55.74
C LYS A 1250 37.64 4.69 55.71
N PRO A 1251 38.31 4.45 54.57
CA PRO A 1251 37.79 4.37 53.18
C PRO A 1251 38.29 3.20 52.30
N ARG A 1252 37.75 3.12 51.06
CA ARG A 1252 38.34 2.58 49.81
C ARG A 1252 39.16 1.28 49.85
N GLY A 1253 38.56 0.21 49.32
CA GLY A 1253 39.18 -0.63 48.28
C GLY A 1253 38.37 -0.44 47.00
#